data_AF-A0A2H4SLK3-F1
#
_entry.id   AF-A0A2H4SLK3-F1
#
_cell.length_a   1.000
_cell.length_b   1.000
_cell.length_c   1.000
_cell.angle_alpha   90.00
_cell.angle_beta   90.00
_cell.angle_gamma   90.00
#
_symmetry.space_group_name_H-M   'P 1'
#
loop_
_entity.id
_entity.type
_entity.pdbx_description
1 polymer ?
#
loop_
_entity_poly.entity_id
_entity_poly.type
_entity_poly.pdbx_seq_one_letter_code
_entity_poly.pdbx_strand_id
1 'polypeptide(L)'
;MPMPTPAAPVRFCHFTFEPPPRARACRYFLLKLSTPPPLLHPLAYLHRLPSPLLFLLSALSPKQNLQHPYPSHQPTMASERPLPIRQRRPSTSAPIVDIQGSVGPAGVSRPKHKRTFTGFGAASIPEPQRAAWEKHAIKSFEDKDGFEREVVRHVETTLARSLFNCDEKAAYAATSLAFRDRLITDWNKTQQQQTFSDTKRVYYLSLEFLMGRALDNAMLNVGHKDIAKAGLADLGFRIEDIITQENDAALGNGGLGRLAACFLDSLASLNYPAWGYGLRYRYGIFKQEIIDGYQVEVPDYWLDFNPWEFPRHDIQFYGTVRKSTDAKGKTISVWDGGEVVQAVAYDVPIPGYATPTTNNLRLWSSKASGGEFDFQKFNNGDYESSVADQQRAETISAVLYPNDNLERGKELRLKQQYFWVAASLYDIVRRFKKTNRAWAEFPEQVAIQLNDTHPTLAIVELQRILIDVEGLEWNQAWDIVTNTFGYTNHTVLPEALEKWHVGLMQNLLPRHLQIIFDINLFFLQQVEKKFPDDRDMLRRVSIVEESQPKMIRMAYLAIVGSHKVNGVAELHSDLIQTTIFKDFVAIYGPDKFTNVTNGVTPRRWLHQANPRLSELIASKCGGNGFLTDLTNLSKLEQFVGDKGFRKEWAEIKYANKVRLAKHIKKTLGVTVNPASLFDIQVKRIHEYKRQQMNIFGVIHRYLTLKKMSPTERKKQLPRVSIFGGKAAPGYWMAKQIIHLINSVGSVVNNDGDIGDLLKVIFLEDYNVSKAEIICPASDISEHISTAGTEASGTSNMKFVLNGGLIIGTCDGANIEITREVGENNIFLFGNLSEDVEDLRHAHTYGSHAIDSDLDAVFEEIEKGTFGTPHDFGALVAAVRQHGDYYLVSDDFHSYIETQRLVDESYRNQDEWVSKCITAVARMGFFSSDRCINEYAESIWNIEPLPIRE
;
A
#
# COMPACT_ATOMS: atom_id res chain seq x y z
N MET A 1 6.08 -49.27 49.38
CA MET A 1 6.76 -49.83 50.57
C MET A 1 8.23 -50.04 50.23
N PRO A 2 9.18 -49.94 51.18
CA PRO A 2 9.06 -49.48 52.57
C PRO A 2 9.77 -48.12 52.84
N MET A 3 9.48 -47.50 53.99
CA MET A 3 10.33 -46.48 54.66
C MET A 3 10.83 -47.07 56.01
N PRO A 4 11.73 -46.42 56.79
CA PRO A 4 11.46 -45.21 57.60
C PRO A 4 12.57 -44.11 57.47
N THR A 5 12.46 -42.81 57.78
CA THR A 5 11.84 -41.99 58.87
C THR A 5 12.48 -42.17 60.26
N PRO A 6 12.47 -41.19 61.21
CA PRO A 6 11.67 -39.93 61.32
C PRO A 6 12.56 -38.66 61.53
N ALA A 7 12.14 -37.45 61.94
CA ALA A 7 10.87 -36.89 62.45
C ALA A 7 10.69 -35.39 62.09
N ALA A 8 9.51 -34.81 62.40
CA ALA A 8 9.13 -33.38 62.22
C ALA A 8 8.56 -32.83 63.59
N PRO A 9 7.65 -31.82 63.77
CA PRO A 9 6.85 -31.00 62.80
C PRO A 9 6.46 -29.51 63.17
N VAL A 10 5.88 -28.77 62.18
CA VAL A 10 4.71 -27.82 62.30
C VAL A 10 4.90 -26.45 63.06
N ARG A 11 4.24 -25.30 62.78
CA ARG A 11 2.93 -24.92 62.13
C ARG A 11 2.94 -23.54 61.39
N PHE A 12 1.83 -23.20 60.71
CA PHE A 12 1.51 -21.94 59.98
C PHE A 12 1.01 -20.76 60.87
N CYS A 13 1.10 -19.50 60.39
CA CYS A 13 -0.08 -18.67 59.98
C CYS A 13 0.20 -17.19 59.56
N HIS A 14 -0.69 -16.67 58.69
CA HIS A 14 -1.12 -15.27 58.40
C HIS A 14 -0.17 -14.06 58.33
N PHE A 15 -0.41 -13.21 57.30
CA PHE A 15 -0.48 -11.74 57.42
C PHE A 15 -1.60 -11.17 56.54
N THR A 16 -2.17 -10.03 56.90
CA THR A 16 -3.33 -9.38 56.26
C THR A 16 -3.12 -7.86 56.07
N PHE A 17 -3.86 -7.25 55.14
CA PHE A 17 -3.89 -5.81 54.86
C PHE A 17 -4.55 -4.98 55.99
N GLU A 18 -4.20 -3.69 56.11
CA GLU A 18 -5.10 -2.50 55.99
C GLU A 18 -4.32 -1.15 56.20
N PRO A 19 -4.88 0.04 55.85
CA PRO A 19 -4.14 1.32 55.59
C PRO A 19 -4.58 2.48 56.56
N PRO A 20 -4.59 3.81 56.25
CA PRO A 20 -4.00 4.65 55.17
C PRO A 20 -2.95 5.68 55.74
N PRO A 21 -3.07 7.05 55.85
CA PRO A 21 -4.08 8.08 55.46
C PRO A 21 -3.58 9.02 54.31
N ARG A 22 -4.03 10.31 54.24
CA ARG A 22 -3.68 11.31 53.19
C ARG A 22 -3.95 12.78 53.58
N ALA A 23 -3.36 13.72 52.81
CA ALA A 23 -3.70 15.16 52.65
C ALA A 23 -3.41 16.10 53.86
N ARG A 24 -3.34 17.44 53.74
CA ARG A 24 -3.76 18.45 52.72
C ARG A 24 -2.68 19.58 52.57
N ALA A 25 -2.91 20.72 51.91
CA ALA A 25 -3.09 21.03 50.48
C ALA A 25 -3.30 22.57 50.29
N CYS A 26 -2.74 23.24 49.26
CA CYS A 26 -2.93 24.70 49.04
C CYS A 26 -2.81 25.16 47.56
N ARG A 27 -3.29 26.38 47.21
CA ARG A 27 -3.40 26.93 45.83
C ARG A 27 -3.33 28.48 45.78
N TYR A 28 -2.72 29.01 44.70
CA TYR A 28 -2.92 30.33 44.03
C TYR A 28 -2.89 31.68 44.79
N PHE A 29 -2.10 32.66 44.27
CA PHE A 29 -2.62 33.90 43.65
C PHE A 29 -1.58 34.60 42.72
N LEU A 30 -1.95 35.70 42.02
CA LEU A 30 -1.17 36.40 40.98
C LEU A 30 -0.63 37.80 41.39
N LEU A 31 0.41 38.34 40.71
CA LEU A 31 0.36 39.50 39.76
C LEU A 31 1.67 40.33 39.56
N LYS A 32 1.98 40.63 38.27
CA LYS A 32 2.67 41.83 37.68
C LYS A 32 4.19 42.16 37.87
N LEU A 33 4.82 42.47 36.71
CA LEU A 33 5.92 43.45 36.44
C LEU A 33 7.35 43.13 36.96
N SER A 34 8.48 43.56 36.33
CA SER A 34 8.72 44.30 35.06
C SER A 34 10.19 44.22 34.55
N THR A 35 10.39 44.40 33.23
CA THR A 35 11.58 44.95 32.50
C THR A 35 12.98 44.30 32.58
N PRO A 36 13.64 43.99 31.43
CA PRO A 36 15.06 43.62 31.32
C PRO A 36 15.98 44.68 30.65
N PRO A 37 17.31 44.64 30.87
CA PRO A 37 18.33 45.37 30.08
C PRO A 37 19.40 44.39 29.46
N PRO A 38 20.43 44.84 28.70
CA PRO A 38 20.23 45.26 27.31
C PRO A 38 21.26 44.71 26.28
N LEU A 39 20.95 44.97 25.01
CA LEU A 39 21.74 44.90 23.77
C LEU A 39 23.29 44.90 23.85
N LEU A 40 23.92 44.09 22.99
CA LEU A 40 25.12 44.47 22.23
C LEU A 40 25.13 43.81 20.85
N HIS A 41 25.60 44.53 19.83
CA HIS A 41 25.72 44.11 18.42
C HIS A 41 26.91 44.90 17.83
N PRO A 42 27.67 44.36 16.84
CA PRO A 42 27.38 44.74 15.45
C PRO A 42 27.76 43.69 14.36
N LEU A 43 27.14 43.80 13.17
CA LEU A 43 27.68 43.68 11.79
C LEU A 43 28.56 42.43 11.39
N ALA A 44 28.57 41.92 10.14
CA ALA A 44 28.20 42.48 8.83
C ALA A 44 27.92 41.39 7.74
N TYR A 45 27.40 41.82 6.57
CA TYR A 45 27.29 41.15 5.23
C TYR A 45 26.65 39.73 5.15
N LEU A 46 25.45 39.53 4.56
CA LEU A 46 24.98 39.66 3.15
C LEU A 46 25.26 38.44 2.24
N HIS A 47 24.21 37.69 1.85
CA HIS A 47 23.81 37.56 0.43
C HIS A 47 22.42 36.89 0.17
N ARG A 48 21.58 37.59 -0.60
CA ARG A 48 20.47 37.16 -1.51
C ARG A 48 19.63 35.87 -1.25
N LEU A 49 18.33 36.08 -1.04
CA LEU A 49 17.23 35.36 -1.72
C LEU A 49 16.19 36.40 -2.23
N PRO A 50 15.52 36.21 -3.39
CA PRO A 50 14.58 37.20 -3.94
C PRO A 50 13.09 36.79 -3.86
N SER A 51 12.32 37.55 -3.08
CA SER A 51 10.87 37.79 -3.23
C SER A 51 10.55 39.05 -2.41
N PRO A 52 9.62 39.94 -2.83
CA PRO A 52 8.21 39.71 -2.53
C PRO A 52 7.18 40.32 -3.52
N LEU A 53 5.90 39.96 -3.33
CA LEU A 53 4.76 40.81 -3.68
C LEU A 53 4.64 41.96 -2.67
N LEU A 54 4.25 43.17 -3.10
CA LEU A 54 3.64 44.15 -2.18
C LEU A 54 2.64 45.09 -2.88
N PHE A 55 1.66 45.57 -2.12
CA PHE A 55 0.69 46.60 -2.50
C PHE A 55 1.34 47.98 -2.70
N LEU A 56 0.70 48.85 -3.50
CA LEU A 56 0.76 50.29 -3.30
C LEU A 56 -0.52 51.00 -3.79
N LEU A 57 -1.01 51.95 -3.00
CA LEU A 57 -2.11 52.86 -3.29
C LEU A 57 -1.58 54.29 -3.20
N SER A 58 -1.90 55.16 -4.18
CA SER A 58 -2.52 56.48 -3.97
C SER A 58 -2.31 57.51 -5.11
N ALA A 59 -3.35 58.34 -5.27
CA ALA A 59 -3.34 59.76 -5.69
C ALA A 59 -2.65 60.22 -7.01
N LEU A 60 -3.45 60.87 -7.87
CA LEU A 60 -3.39 62.33 -8.10
C LEU A 60 -4.72 62.87 -8.67
N SER A 61 -4.86 64.18 -8.86
CA SER A 61 -6.12 64.95 -9.07
C SER A 61 -6.01 65.87 -10.33
N PRO A 62 -6.81 66.93 -10.62
CA PRO A 62 -8.11 67.42 -10.08
C PRO A 62 -9.15 67.95 -11.13
N LYS A 63 -10.40 68.29 -10.73
CA LYS A 63 -11.01 69.67 -10.79
C LYS A 63 -12.56 69.79 -10.67
N GLN A 64 -12.97 70.64 -9.70
CA GLN A 64 -14.01 71.71 -9.74
C GLN A 64 -15.53 71.48 -9.99
N ASN A 65 -16.34 71.99 -9.04
CA ASN A 65 -17.59 72.79 -9.19
C ASN A 65 -18.91 72.07 -9.63
N LEU A 66 -20.13 72.49 -9.22
CA LEU A 66 -20.62 73.64 -8.41
C LEU A 66 -22.03 73.39 -7.78
N GLN A 67 -22.36 74.14 -6.72
CA GLN A 67 -23.69 74.61 -6.27
C GLN A 67 -24.78 73.73 -5.57
N HIS A 68 -25.38 74.37 -4.56
CA HIS A 68 -26.57 74.07 -3.72
C HIS A 68 -27.77 74.95 -4.21
N PRO A 69 -29.04 74.91 -3.69
CA PRO A 69 -29.41 74.84 -2.25
C PRO A 69 -30.76 74.18 -1.84
N TYR A 70 -31.06 74.24 -0.52
CA TYR A 70 -32.35 73.97 0.16
C TYR A 70 -33.31 75.19 0.12
N PRO A 71 -34.60 75.03 0.48
CA PRO A 71 -35.10 75.28 1.87
C PRO A 71 -35.97 74.10 2.40
N SER A 72 -36.08 73.68 3.68
CA SER A 72 -35.96 74.23 5.05
C SER A 72 -37.31 74.50 5.75
N HIS A 73 -37.60 73.78 6.85
CA HIS A 73 -38.26 74.28 8.08
C HIS A 73 -38.27 73.20 9.20
N GLN A 74 -38.49 73.63 10.46
CA GLN A 74 -38.45 72.80 11.68
C GLN A 74 -39.81 72.86 12.47
N PRO A 75 -39.93 72.75 13.82
CA PRO A 75 -40.50 71.52 14.43
C PRO A 75 -41.59 71.75 15.51
N THR A 76 -42.26 70.68 16.00
CA THR A 76 -42.96 70.66 17.30
C THR A 76 -43.15 69.22 17.85
N MET A 77 -43.44 69.08 19.15
CA MET A 77 -43.63 67.80 19.87
C MET A 77 -45.09 67.57 20.36
N ALA A 78 -45.31 66.35 20.90
CA ALA A 78 -46.31 65.94 21.91
C ALA A 78 -47.67 65.33 21.46
N SER A 79 -47.71 63.98 21.48
CA SER A 79 -48.76 63.08 22.02
C SER A 79 -50.27 63.38 21.89
N GLU A 80 -51.02 62.44 21.31
CA GLU A 80 -51.79 61.44 22.10
C GLU A 80 -52.42 60.28 21.26
N ARG A 81 -52.59 59.11 21.92
CA ARG A 81 -53.52 57.98 21.63
C ARG A 81 -53.29 57.08 20.38
N PRO A 82 -53.86 55.84 20.37
CA PRO A 82 -53.22 54.68 19.71
C PRO A 82 -53.81 54.24 18.35
N LEU A 83 -53.01 53.46 17.61
CA LEU A 83 -53.39 52.85 16.34
C LEU A 83 -54.21 51.54 16.52
N PRO A 84 -55.16 51.23 15.61
CA PRO A 84 -56.12 50.14 15.80
C PRO A 84 -55.61 48.74 15.41
N ILE A 85 -56.00 47.73 16.18
CA ILE A 85 -55.76 46.30 15.89
C ILE A 85 -56.66 45.86 14.72
N ARG A 86 -56.07 45.42 13.61
CA ARG A 86 -56.82 44.94 12.43
C ARG A 86 -56.96 43.41 12.45
N GLN A 87 -58.12 42.93 12.87
CA GLN A 87 -58.48 41.50 12.80
C GLN A 87 -58.41 40.96 11.36
N ARG A 88 -57.84 39.75 11.19
CA ARG A 88 -57.97 38.99 9.92
C ARG A 88 -59.35 38.35 9.86
N ARG A 89 -60.07 38.55 8.76
CA ARG A 89 -61.30 37.79 8.45
C ARG A 89 -60.94 36.37 7.97
N PRO A 90 -61.75 35.34 8.24
CA PRO A 90 -61.50 33.99 7.75
C PRO A 90 -61.73 33.91 6.24
N SER A 91 -60.82 33.23 5.53
CA SER A 91 -61.03 32.84 4.13
C SER A 91 -61.90 31.59 4.05
N THR A 92 -62.92 31.61 3.19
CA THR A 92 -63.83 30.49 2.95
C THR A 92 -63.10 29.25 2.45
N SER A 93 -63.51 28.07 2.94
CA SER A 93 -62.94 26.78 2.61
C SER A 93 -63.16 26.39 1.14
N ALA A 94 -62.07 26.30 0.38
CA ALA A 94 -61.99 25.38 -0.77
C ALA A 94 -61.64 23.97 -0.25
N PRO A 95 -62.08 22.88 -0.91
CA PRO A 95 -61.75 21.53 -0.48
C PRO A 95 -60.26 21.26 -0.63
N ILE A 96 -59.65 20.72 0.43
CA ILE A 96 -58.29 20.16 0.36
C ILE A 96 -58.39 18.84 -0.41
N VAL A 97 -57.96 18.87 -1.67
CA VAL A 97 -57.72 17.66 -2.46
C VAL A 97 -56.22 17.40 -2.44
N ASP A 98 -55.80 16.25 -1.94
CA ASP A 98 -54.39 15.85 -1.96
C ASP A 98 -53.89 15.74 -3.40
N ILE A 99 -52.93 16.59 -3.78
CA ILE A 99 -52.31 16.56 -5.11
C ILE A 99 -51.23 15.46 -5.14
N GLN A 100 -51.67 14.20 -5.02
CA GLN A 100 -50.84 13.03 -5.31
C GLN A 100 -50.77 12.80 -6.83
N GLY A 101 -49.97 13.62 -7.53
CA GLY A 101 -49.75 13.43 -8.96
C GLY A 101 -48.73 14.38 -9.58
N SER A 102 -47.89 13.86 -10.46
CA SER A 102 -47.08 14.68 -11.36
C SER A 102 -47.92 15.13 -12.55
N VAL A 103 -47.88 16.41 -12.89
CA VAL A 103 -48.68 16.99 -14.00
C VAL A 103 -48.36 16.30 -15.32
N GLY A 104 -49.36 15.59 -15.87
CA GLY A 104 -49.30 14.85 -17.12
C GLY A 104 -50.68 14.27 -17.47
N PRO A 105 -50.88 13.74 -18.69
CA PRO A 105 -52.17 13.19 -19.10
C PRO A 105 -52.64 12.04 -18.19
N ALA A 106 -53.90 12.11 -17.75
CA ALA A 106 -54.50 11.07 -16.90
C ALA A 106 -54.40 9.70 -17.58
N GLY A 107 -53.93 8.70 -16.83
CA GLY A 107 -53.68 7.33 -17.33
C GLY A 107 -52.25 7.04 -17.79
N VAL A 108 -51.39 8.04 -18.02
CA VAL A 108 -49.99 7.82 -18.44
C VAL A 108 -49.03 7.95 -17.26
N SER A 109 -48.85 6.87 -16.50
CA SER A 109 -47.74 6.76 -15.55
C SER A 109 -46.42 6.65 -16.30
N ARG A 110 -45.61 7.72 -16.33
CA ARG A 110 -44.23 7.63 -16.82
C ARG A 110 -43.45 6.69 -15.88
N PRO A 111 -42.87 5.58 -16.37
CA PRO A 111 -42.05 4.72 -15.52
C PRO A 111 -40.82 5.50 -15.04
N LYS A 112 -40.78 5.81 -13.74
CA LYS A 112 -39.57 6.32 -13.09
C LYS A 112 -38.57 5.16 -12.99
N HIS A 113 -37.81 4.91 -14.05
CA HIS A 113 -36.74 3.92 -14.07
C HIS A 113 -35.77 4.20 -12.91
N LYS A 114 -35.78 3.33 -11.89
CA LYS A 114 -34.92 3.45 -10.70
C LYS A 114 -33.49 3.03 -11.08
N ARG A 115 -32.72 3.99 -11.60
CA ARG A 115 -31.37 3.75 -12.13
C ARG A 115 -30.36 3.40 -11.03
N THR A 116 -29.42 2.50 -11.34
CA THR A 116 -28.30 2.12 -10.47
C THR A 116 -26.97 2.31 -11.20
N PHE A 117 -25.95 2.80 -10.49
CA PHE A 117 -24.64 3.18 -11.06
C PHE A 117 -23.74 2.01 -11.53
N THR A 118 -24.20 0.76 -11.45
CA THR A 118 -23.39 -0.45 -11.71
C THR A 118 -24.22 -1.48 -12.48
N GLY A 119 -24.85 -1.04 -13.57
CA GLY A 119 -25.82 -1.83 -14.33
C GLY A 119 -27.24 -1.88 -13.73
N PHE A 120 -28.13 -2.49 -14.50
CA PHE A 120 -29.58 -2.64 -14.24
C PHE A 120 -29.98 -4.12 -14.19
N GLY A 121 -31.08 -4.42 -13.48
CA GLY A 121 -31.90 -5.61 -13.73
C GLY A 121 -32.85 -5.39 -14.92
N ALA A 122 -33.33 -6.47 -15.52
CA ALA A 122 -34.06 -6.44 -16.80
C ALA A 122 -35.39 -5.66 -16.75
N ALA A 123 -35.37 -4.42 -17.23
CA ALA A 123 -36.55 -3.61 -17.50
C ALA A 123 -36.42 -2.99 -18.91
N SER A 124 -37.42 -3.15 -19.76
CA SER A 124 -37.37 -2.72 -21.15
C SER A 124 -37.35 -1.19 -21.29
N ILE A 125 -36.20 -0.65 -21.69
CA ILE A 125 -36.10 0.71 -22.24
C ILE A 125 -36.83 0.69 -23.60
N PRO A 126 -37.82 1.57 -23.84
CA PRO A 126 -38.59 1.53 -25.09
C PRO A 126 -37.74 1.93 -26.30
N GLU A 127 -38.09 1.37 -27.45
CA GLU A 127 -37.21 1.37 -28.63
C GLU A 127 -36.80 2.77 -29.13
N PRO A 128 -37.67 3.80 -29.20
CA PRO A 128 -37.25 5.14 -29.63
C PRO A 128 -36.21 5.78 -28.70
N GLN A 129 -36.28 5.49 -27.39
CA GLN A 129 -35.28 5.94 -26.43
C GLN A 129 -33.99 5.12 -26.57
N ARG A 130 -34.07 3.81 -26.82
CA ARG A 130 -32.88 2.97 -27.03
C ARG A 130 -32.11 3.41 -28.28
N ALA A 131 -32.79 3.49 -29.43
CA ALA A 131 -32.18 3.93 -30.69
C ALA A 131 -31.59 5.35 -30.61
N ALA A 132 -32.21 6.26 -29.83
CA ALA A 132 -31.65 7.59 -29.59
C ALA A 132 -30.37 7.57 -28.74
N TRP A 133 -30.27 6.66 -27.75
CA TRP A 133 -29.05 6.49 -26.95
C TRP A 133 -27.95 5.76 -27.74
N GLU A 134 -28.28 4.73 -28.52
CA GLU A 134 -27.35 4.00 -29.38
C GLU A 134 -26.76 4.88 -30.48
N LYS A 135 -27.59 5.70 -31.14
CA LYS A 135 -27.14 6.67 -32.16
C LYS A 135 -26.12 7.69 -31.63
N HIS A 136 -26.22 8.04 -30.35
CA HIS A 136 -25.37 9.03 -29.70
C HIS A 136 -24.43 8.43 -28.64
N ALA A 137 -24.22 7.10 -28.68
CA ALA A 137 -23.27 6.42 -27.82
C ALA A 137 -21.83 6.85 -28.18
N ILE A 138 -21.02 7.10 -27.16
CA ILE A 138 -19.59 7.37 -27.34
C ILE A 138 -18.94 6.10 -27.89
N LYS A 139 -18.15 6.26 -28.95
CA LYS A 139 -17.23 5.24 -29.44
C LYS A 139 -15.83 5.57 -28.97
N SER A 140 -15.10 4.54 -28.53
CA SER A 140 -13.66 4.65 -28.30
C SER A 140 -12.94 5.03 -29.60
N PHE A 141 -11.80 5.70 -29.51
CA PHE A 141 -10.91 5.84 -30.66
C PHE A 141 -10.31 4.48 -31.05
N GLU A 142 -10.16 4.28 -32.36
CA GLU A 142 -9.59 3.08 -32.99
C GLU A 142 -8.32 3.42 -33.81
N ASP A 143 -8.11 4.71 -34.10
CA ASP A 143 -7.05 5.25 -34.96
C ASP A 143 -6.41 6.52 -34.37
N LYS A 144 -5.37 7.03 -35.05
CA LYS A 144 -4.59 8.21 -34.67
C LYS A 144 -5.45 9.48 -34.64
N ASP A 145 -6.14 9.77 -35.74
CA ASP A 145 -6.99 10.96 -35.91
C ASP A 145 -8.16 10.98 -34.90
N GLY A 146 -8.66 9.80 -34.51
CA GLY A 146 -9.60 9.62 -33.42
C GLY A 146 -9.02 9.96 -32.06
N PHE A 147 -7.83 9.45 -31.73
CA PHE A 147 -7.13 9.78 -30.50
C PHE A 147 -6.81 11.29 -30.40
N GLU A 148 -6.27 11.89 -31.47
CA GLU A 148 -5.96 13.33 -31.52
C GLU A 148 -7.19 14.19 -31.26
N ARG A 149 -8.32 13.86 -31.88
CA ARG A 149 -9.59 14.56 -31.67
C ARG A 149 -10.06 14.50 -30.21
N GLU A 150 -9.90 13.37 -29.54
CA GLU A 150 -10.29 13.26 -28.11
C GLU A 150 -9.32 14.01 -27.19
N VAL A 151 -8.01 14.01 -27.48
CA VAL A 151 -7.03 14.82 -26.74
C VAL A 151 -7.31 16.31 -26.92
N VAL A 152 -7.48 16.80 -28.15
CA VAL A 152 -7.81 18.20 -28.44
C VAL A 152 -9.15 18.59 -27.81
N ARG A 153 -10.18 17.73 -27.88
CA ARG A 153 -11.45 17.93 -27.16
C ARG A 153 -11.21 18.16 -25.67
N HIS A 154 -10.39 17.34 -25.01
CA HIS A 154 -10.12 17.54 -23.58
C HIS A 154 -9.29 18.80 -23.28
N VAL A 155 -8.29 19.14 -24.10
CA VAL A 155 -7.53 20.41 -23.97
C VAL A 155 -8.47 21.62 -24.03
N GLU A 156 -9.32 21.69 -25.06
CA GLU A 156 -10.20 22.85 -25.28
C GLU A 156 -11.39 22.88 -24.32
N THR A 157 -12.09 21.76 -24.13
CA THR A 157 -13.37 21.75 -23.40
C THR A 157 -13.27 21.37 -21.93
N THR A 158 -12.32 20.52 -21.55
CA THR A 158 -12.22 19.98 -20.18
C THR A 158 -11.17 20.71 -19.35
N LEU A 159 -10.06 21.10 -19.98
CA LEU A 159 -8.99 21.86 -19.34
C LEU A 159 -9.10 23.38 -19.56
N ALA A 160 -10.04 23.83 -20.41
CA ALA A 160 -10.22 25.23 -20.79
C ALA A 160 -8.93 25.91 -21.30
N ARG A 161 -8.14 25.15 -22.07
CA ARG A 161 -6.87 25.57 -22.69
C ARG A 161 -7.02 25.61 -24.22
N SER A 162 -5.91 25.82 -24.90
CA SER A 162 -5.79 25.94 -26.36
C SER A 162 -4.40 25.50 -26.80
N LEU A 163 -4.16 25.41 -28.11
CA LEU A 163 -2.82 25.19 -28.68
C LEU A 163 -1.74 26.12 -28.08
N PHE A 164 -2.08 27.38 -27.81
CA PHE A 164 -1.14 28.41 -27.32
C PHE A 164 -0.73 28.25 -25.84
N ASN A 165 -1.42 27.40 -25.08
CA ASN A 165 -1.15 27.15 -23.67
C ASN A 165 -1.37 25.69 -23.27
N CYS A 166 -1.17 24.73 -24.18
CA CYS A 166 -1.07 23.32 -23.84
C CYS A 166 0.38 23.01 -23.43
N ASP A 167 0.63 22.90 -22.13
CA ASP A 167 1.91 22.41 -21.59
C ASP A 167 1.91 20.87 -21.47
N GLU A 168 3.06 20.26 -21.16
CA GLU A 168 3.18 18.81 -20.99
C GLU A 168 2.17 18.26 -19.97
N LYS A 169 1.89 19.00 -18.89
CA LYS A 169 0.92 18.60 -17.86
C LYS A 169 -0.52 18.66 -18.37
N ALA A 170 -0.86 19.61 -19.24
CA ALA A 170 -2.15 19.68 -19.92
C ALA A 170 -2.30 18.55 -20.97
N ALA A 171 -1.26 18.26 -21.74
CA ALA A 171 -1.24 17.14 -22.68
C ALA A 171 -1.36 15.78 -21.95
N TYR A 172 -0.67 15.60 -20.82
CA TYR A 172 -0.85 14.47 -19.92
C TYR A 172 -2.29 14.36 -19.40
N ALA A 173 -2.85 15.46 -18.88
CA ALA A 173 -4.22 15.48 -18.38
C ALA A 173 -5.23 15.11 -19.47
N ALA A 174 -5.11 15.67 -20.67
CA ALA A 174 -5.98 15.39 -21.81
C ALA A 174 -5.83 13.95 -22.34
N THR A 175 -4.60 13.42 -22.39
CA THR A 175 -4.34 12.02 -22.78
C THR A 175 -4.96 11.05 -21.78
N SER A 176 -4.75 11.27 -20.49
CA SER A 176 -5.33 10.45 -19.42
C SER A 176 -6.86 10.50 -19.41
N LEU A 177 -7.46 11.66 -19.72
CA LEU A 177 -8.90 11.80 -19.88
C LEU A 177 -9.42 11.03 -21.11
N ALA A 178 -8.75 11.11 -22.27
CA ALA A 178 -9.14 10.36 -23.47
C ALA A 178 -9.11 8.84 -23.24
N PHE A 179 -8.06 8.33 -22.59
CA PHE A 179 -7.99 6.91 -22.20
C PHE A 179 -9.03 6.56 -21.12
N ARG A 180 -9.31 7.45 -20.17
CA ARG A 180 -10.36 7.26 -19.16
C ARG A 180 -11.75 7.18 -19.75
N ASP A 181 -12.12 8.01 -20.73
CA ASP A 181 -13.44 7.95 -21.38
C ASP A 181 -13.66 6.60 -22.10
N ARG A 182 -12.59 6.00 -22.65
CA ARG A 182 -12.60 4.60 -23.10
C ARG A 182 -12.76 3.61 -21.94
N LEU A 183 -11.92 3.69 -20.91
CA LEU A 183 -11.97 2.76 -19.77
C LEU A 183 -13.32 2.78 -19.04
N ILE A 184 -13.98 3.94 -18.94
CA ILE A 184 -15.34 4.07 -18.40
C ILE A 184 -16.34 3.28 -19.26
N THR A 185 -16.21 3.34 -20.58
CA THR A 185 -17.10 2.62 -21.50
C THR A 185 -16.96 1.10 -21.31
N ASP A 186 -15.74 0.59 -21.25
CA ASP A 186 -15.47 -0.85 -21.09
C ASP A 186 -15.71 -1.34 -19.65
N TRP A 187 -15.48 -0.50 -18.63
CA TRP A 187 -15.90 -0.74 -17.24
C TRP A 187 -17.42 -0.85 -17.11
N ASN A 188 -18.19 0.01 -17.81
CA ASN A 188 -19.66 -0.06 -17.80
C ASN A 188 -20.16 -1.37 -18.43
N LYS A 189 -19.57 -1.80 -19.56
CA LYS A 189 -19.84 -3.12 -20.16
C LYS A 189 -19.53 -4.24 -19.16
N THR A 190 -18.33 -4.22 -18.58
CA THR A 190 -17.85 -5.20 -17.58
C THR A 190 -18.83 -5.31 -16.41
N GLN A 191 -19.21 -4.18 -15.79
CA GLN A 191 -20.09 -4.17 -14.63
C GLN A 191 -21.54 -4.50 -14.95
N GLN A 192 -22.03 -4.20 -16.16
CA GLN A 192 -23.36 -4.64 -16.59
C GLN A 192 -23.38 -6.14 -16.90
N GLN A 193 -22.34 -6.68 -17.55
CA GLN A 193 -22.22 -8.12 -17.81
C GLN A 193 -22.14 -8.93 -16.52
N GLN A 194 -21.23 -8.57 -15.60
CA GLN A 194 -21.14 -9.18 -14.26
C GLN A 194 -22.46 -9.12 -13.46
N THR A 195 -23.34 -8.17 -13.77
CA THR A 195 -24.65 -7.98 -13.11
C THR A 195 -25.81 -8.68 -13.83
N PHE A 196 -25.66 -9.03 -15.12
CA PHE A 196 -26.60 -9.90 -15.83
C PHE A 196 -26.28 -11.39 -15.67
N SER A 197 -24.99 -11.76 -15.62
CA SER A 197 -24.56 -13.16 -15.46
C SER A 197 -24.70 -13.69 -14.03
N ASP A 198 -24.80 -12.80 -13.04
CA ASP A 198 -25.02 -13.11 -11.62
C ASP A 198 -24.12 -14.24 -11.06
N THR A 199 -22.84 -14.17 -11.46
CA THR A 199 -21.78 -15.09 -11.05
C THR A 199 -21.16 -14.66 -9.73
N LYS A 200 -20.56 -15.63 -9.02
CA LYS A 200 -19.69 -15.38 -7.86
C LYS A 200 -18.65 -14.30 -8.17
N ARG A 201 -18.37 -13.44 -7.20
CA ARG A 201 -17.36 -12.37 -7.32
C ARG A 201 -16.38 -12.38 -6.16
N VAL A 202 -15.13 -12.01 -6.45
CA VAL A 202 -14.05 -11.87 -5.47
C VAL A 202 -13.86 -10.42 -5.05
N TYR A 203 -13.70 -10.19 -3.75
CA TYR A 203 -13.37 -8.89 -3.18
C TYR A 203 -12.06 -8.97 -2.42
N TYR A 204 -11.02 -8.38 -2.99
CA TYR A 204 -9.66 -8.41 -2.44
C TYR A 204 -9.44 -7.18 -1.56
N LEU A 205 -9.38 -7.40 -0.24
CA LEU A 205 -9.21 -6.34 0.75
C LEU A 205 -7.74 -6.25 1.15
N SER A 206 -7.05 -5.17 0.72
CA SER A 206 -5.76 -4.78 1.27
C SER A 206 -5.74 -3.34 1.78
N LEU A 207 -4.94 -3.10 2.82
CA LEU A 207 -4.70 -1.77 3.36
C LEU A 207 -3.79 -0.94 2.44
N GLU A 208 -3.01 -1.56 1.55
CA GLU A 208 -2.20 -0.86 0.55
C GLU A 208 -2.37 -1.40 -0.88
N PHE A 209 -2.30 -0.51 -1.86
CA PHE A 209 -2.25 -0.80 -3.30
C PHE A 209 -1.17 0.06 -3.94
N LEU A 210 0.02 -0.50 -4.18
CA LEU A 210 1.17 0.25 -4.69
C LEU A 210 1.10 0.34 -6.23
N MET A 211 0.07 1.02 -6.76
CA MET A 211 -0.29 0.99 -8.18
C MET A 211 0.82 1.51 -9.10
N GLY A 212 1.53 2.58 -8.68
CA GLY A 212 2.46 3.33 -9.52
C GLY A 212 1.74 4.31 -10.45
N ARG A 213 2.38 4.69 -11.55
CA ARG A 213 1.76 5.43 -12.67
C ARG A 213 0.77 4.55 -13.44
N ALA A 214 -0.38 5.08 -13.83
CA ALA A 214 -1.45 4.33 -14.50
C ALA A 214 -1.46 4.51 -16.03
N LEU A 215 -1.05 5.68 -16.55
CA LEU A 215 -1.23 6.02 -17.96
C LEU A 215 -0.57 5.02 -18.91
N ASP A 216 0.73 4.71 -18.74
CA ASP A 216 1.43 3.81 -19.66
C ASP A 216 0.90 2.36 -19.61
N ASN A 217 0.46 1.91 -18.43
CA ASN A 217 -0.17 0.60 -18.23
C ASN A 217 -1.55 0.53 -18.88
N ALA A 218 -2.34 1.61 -18.81
CA ALA A 218 -3.64 1.70 -19.47
C ALA A 218 -3.49 1.69 -21.00
N MET A 219 -2.58 2.49 -21.56
CA MET A 219 -2.29 2.53 -23.00
C MET A 219 -1.82 1.17 -23.54
N LEU A 220 -1.00 0.46 -22.76
CA LEU A 220 -0.46 -0.86 -23.06
C LEU A 220 -1.54 -1.95 -22.98
N ASN A 221 -2.31 -2.04 -21.89
CA ASN A 221 -3.29 -3.12 -21.70
C ASN A 221 -4.43 -3.07 -22.74
N VAL A 222 -4.86 -1.88 -23.18
CA VAL A 222 -5.86 -1.73 -24.26
C VAL A 222 -5.26 -1.75 -25.68
N GLY A 223 -3.94 -1.93 -25.83
CA GLY A 223 -3.29 -2.09 -27.12
C GLY A 223 -3.22 -0.82 -28.00
N HIS A 224 -3.21 0.38 -27.41
CA HIS A 224 -3.24 1.66 -28.15
C HIS A 224 -2.07 2.60 -27.84
N LYS A 225 -1.00 2.10 -27.20
CA LYS A 225 0.21 2.87 -26.89
C LYS A 225 0.89 3.48 -28.13
N ASP A 226 0.96 2.75 -29.25
CA ASP A 226 1.56 3.28 -30.49
C ASP A 226 0.65 4.29 -31.21
N ILE A 227 -0.67 4.12 -31.13
CA ILE A 227 -1.65 5.12 -31.61
C ILE A 227 -1.46 6.44 -30.83
N ALA A 228 -1.41 6.35 -29.49
CA ALA A 228 -1.19 7.50 -28.63
C ALA A 228 0.18 8.16 -28.87
N LYS A 229 1.22 7.35 -29.10
CA LYS A 229 2.57 7.83 -29.42
C LYS A 229 2.64 8.59 -30.75
N ALA A 230 1.97 8.09 -31.78
CA ALA A 230 1.89 8.74 -33.08
C ALA A 230 1.10 10.06 -32.98
N GLY A 231 -0.10 10.03 -32.39
CA GLY A 231 -0.93 11.23 -32.28
C GLY A 231 -0.37 12.30 -31.35
N LEU A 232 0.32 11.91 -30.26
CA LEU A 232 1.05 12.88 -29.44
C LEU A 232 2.20 13.54 -30.22
N ALA A 233 2.91 12.79 -31.06
CA ALA A 233 4.00 13.36 -31.87
C ALA A 233 3.50 14.39 -32.89
N ASP A 234 2.38 14.11 -33.56
CA ASP A 234 1.74 15.06 -34.50
C ASP A 234 1.15 16.29 -33.76
N LEU A 235 0.71 16.11 -32.49
CA LEU A 235 0.35 17.21 -31.58
C LEU A 235 1.56 17.94 -30.95
N GLY A 236 2.80 17.54 -31.26
CA GLY A 236 4.04 18.19 -30.83
C GLY A 236 4.64 17.69 -29.50
N PHE A 237 4.13 16.59 -28.94
CA PHE A 237 4.56 16.04 -27.64
C PHE A 237 5.24 14.67 -27.77
N ARG A 238 6.24 14.41 -26.94
CA ARG A 238 6.86 13.08 -26.81
C ARG A 238 6.19 12.28 -25.70
N ILE A 239 5.74 11.06 -26.02
CA ILE A 239 5.01 10.19 -25.09
C ILE A 239 5.79 9.92 -23.77
N GLU A 240 7.12 9.84 -23.81
CA GLU A 240 7.91 9.61 -22.59
C GLU A 240 7.86 10.82 -21.64
N ASP A 241 7.88 12.03 -22.18
CA ASP A 241 7.86 13.28 -21.41
C ASP A 241 6.48 13.50 -20.78
N ILE A 242 5.41 13.12 -21.51
CA ILE A 242 4.02 13.06 -21.05
C ILE A 242 3.85 12.04 -19.91
N ILE A 243 4.38 10.83 -20.06
CA ILE A 243 4.35 9.79 -19.00
C ILE A 243 5.11 10.26 -17.74
N THR A 244 6.12 11.14 -17.86
CA THR A 244 6.81 11.72 -16.69
C THR A 244 6.08 12.85 -15.96
N GLN A 245 4.89 13.28 -16.41
CA GLN A 245 4.04 14.25 -15.69
C GLN A 245 3.11 13.58 -14.66
N GLU A 246 2.91 12.26 -14.74
CA GLU A 246 2.08 11.51 -13.80
C GLU A 246 2.84 11.21 -12.51
N ASN A 247 2.22 11.43 -11.36
CA ASN A 247 2.74 11.00 -10.06
C ASN A 247 2.37 9.53 -9.81
N ASP A 248 3.22 8.77 -9.12
CA ASP A 248 2.81 7.45 -8.60
C ASP A 248 1.61 7.63 -7.66
N ALA A 249 0.57 6.80 -7.82
CA ALA A 249 -0.56 6.84 -6.89
C ALA A 249 -0.09 6.38 -5.49
N ALA A 250 -0.05 7.29 -4.53
CA ALA A 250 0.46 7.06 -3.17
C ALA A 250 -0.55 6.29 -2.29
N LEU A 251 -0.97 5.13 -2.78
CA LEU A 251 -1.98 4.26 -2.17
C LEU A 251 -1.35 3.04 -1.46
N GLY A 252 -0.03 2.94 -1.44
CA GLY A 252 0.72 1.85 -0.82
C GLY A 252 2.20 2.16 -0.63
N ASN A 253 2.90 1.28 0.08
CA ASN A 253 4.32 1.41 0.42
C ASN A 253 5.12 0.12 0.13
N GLY A 254 4.57 -1.05 0.48
CA GLY A 254 5.31 -2.31 0.56
C GLY A 254 5.10 -3.30 -0.59
N GLY A 255 5.73 -4.47 -0.41
CA GLY A 255 5.54 -5.62 -1.28
C GLY A 255 4.11 -6.20 -1.21
N LEU A 256 3.43 -6.05 -0.07
CA LEU A 256 2.04 -6.46 0.17
C LEU A 256 1.08 -5.73 -0.79
N GLY A 257 1.19 -4.40 -0.84
CA GLY A 257 0.38 -3.57 -1.73
C GLY A 257 0.82 -3.64 -3.19
N ARG A 258 2.09 -3.97 -3.46
CA ARG A 258 2.53 -4.23 -4.85
C ARG A 258 2.09 -5.59 -5.37
N LEU A 259 1.96 -6.60 -4.50
CA LEU A 259 1.31 -7.87 -4.81
C LEU A 259 -0.17 -7.64 -5.13
N ALA A 260 -0.90 -6.93 -4.26
CA ALA A 260 -2.29 -6.55 -4.48
C ALA A 260 -2.50 -5.85 -5.85
N ALA A 261 -1.61 -4.90 -6.19
CA ALA A 261 -1.65 -4.21 -7.47
C ALA A 261 -1.19 -5.06 -8.68
N CYS A 262 -0.46 -6.17 -8.49
CA CYS A 262 -0.24 -7.18 -9.55
C CYS A 262 -1.47 -8.09 -9.72
N PHE A 263 -2.08 -8.50 -8.61
CA PHE A 263 -3.28 -9.35 -8.60
C PHE A 263 -4.46 -8.68 -9.31
N LEU A 264 -4.67 -7.36 -9.15
CA LEU A 264 -5.73 -6.66 -9.90
C LEU A 264 -5.52 -6.67 -11.43
N ASP A 265 -4.27 -6.53 -11.91
CA ASP A 265 -3.93 -6.60 -13.34
C ASP A 265 -4.13 -8.03 -13.89
N SER A 266 -3.73 -9.06 -13.13
CA SER A 266 -4.00 -10.47 -13.46
C SER A 266 -5.50 -10.82 -13.44
N LEU A 267 -6.25 -10.42 -12.41
CA LEU A 267 -7.70 -10.65 -12.31
C LEU A 267 -8.47 -10.02 -13.49
N ALA A 268 -8.07 -8.82 -13.93
CA ALA A 268 -8.65 -8.18 -15.11
C ALA A 268 -8.26 -8.91 -16.41
N SER A 269 -6.98 -9.23 -16.59
CA SER A 269 -6.46 -9.89 -17.82
C SER A 269 -7.03 -11.30 -18.01
N LEU A 270 -7.22 -12.04 -16.92
CA LEU A 270 -7.80 -13.39 -16.90
C LEU A 270 -9.35 -13.39 -16.93
N ASN A 271 -9.98 -12.21 -16.96
CA ASN A 271 -11.44 -12.03 -16.99
C ASN A 271 -12.19 -12.49 -15.72
N TYR A 272 -11.51 -12.62 -14.58
CA TYR A 272 -12.19 -12.96 -13.33
C TYR A 272 -13.04 -11.79 -12.81
N PRO A 273 -14.30 -12.01 -12.40
CA PRO A 273 -15.17 -10.92 -11.94
C PRO A 273 -14.83 -10.51 -10.49
N ALA A 274 -13.85 -9.62 -10.34
CA ALA A 274 -13.25 -9.27 -9.05
C ALA A 274 -13.00 -7.76 -8.88
N TRP A 275 -13.11 -7.26 -7.65
CA TRP A 275 -12.77 -5.88 -7.28
C TRP A 275 -11.75 -5.83 -6.15
N GLY A 276 -10.85 -4.84 -6.18
CA GLY A 276 -10.04 -4.45 -5.03
C GLY A 276 -10.77 -3.42 -4.16
N TYR A 277 -10.54 -3.46 -2.84
CA TYR A 277 -11.02 -2.45 -1.89
C TYR A 277 -9.88 -1.94 -1.00
N GLY A 278 -9.70 -0.62 -0.91
CA GLY A 278 -8.63 0.03 -0.12
C GLY A 278 -9.02 1.41 0.42
N LEU A 279 -8.04 2.16 0.95
CA LEU A 279 -8.20 3.54 1.41
C LEU A 279 -7.60 4.54 0.42
N ARG A 280 -8.24 5.70 0.27
CA ARG A 280 -7.76 6.81 -0.57
C ARG A 280 -6.86 7.74 0.25
N TYR A 281 -5.62 7.34 0.46
CA TYR A 281 -4.66 8.12 1.25
C TYR A 281 -4.33 9.46 0.60
N ARG A 282 -4.50 10.56 1.35
CA ARG A 282 -4.28 11.92 0.86
C ARG A 282 -2.81 12.26 0.63
N TYR A 283 -1.92 11.74 1.47
CA TYR A 283 -0.49 12.06 1.49
C TYR A 283 0.45 10.84 1.44
N GLY A 284 -0.09 9.67 1.06
CA GLY A 284 0.64 8.40 1.05
C GLY A 284 1.12 7.97 2.44
N ILE A 285 2.29 7.32 2.48
CA ILE A 285 3.05 7.14 3.73
C ILE A 285 3.89 8.39 4.01
N PHE A 286 4.73 8.75 3.03
CA PHE A 286 5.45 10.02 2.85
C PHE A 286 6.23 9.94 1.52
N LYS A 287 6.53 11.08 0.91
CA LYS A 287 7.64 11.22 -0.05
C LYS A 287 8.95 11.34 0.75
N GLN A 288 9.98 10.62 0.33
CA GLN A 288 11.31 10.70 0.94
C GLN A 288 12.14 11.80 0.26
N GLU A 289 12.86 12.59 1.05
CA GLU A 289 13.92 13.48 0.55
C GLU A 289 15.20 13.23 1.37
N ILE A 290 16.37 13.31 0.73
CA ILE A 290 17.67 13.17 1.42
C ILE A 290 18.30 14.55 1.64
N ILE A 291 18.37 14.97 2.91
CA ILE A 291 18.95 16.25 3.33
C ILE A 291 20.12 15.95 4.27
N ASP A 292 21.31 16.47 3.95
CA ASP A 292 22.57 16.23 4.67
C ASP A 292 22.86 14.73 4.93
N GLY A 293 22.44 13.87 3.99
CA GLY A 293 22.55 12.41 4.05
C GLY A 293 21.44 11.70 4.83
N TYR A 294 20.58 12.43 5.56
CA TYR A 294 19.49 11.85 6.36
C TYR A 294 18.17 11.77 5.57
N GLN A 295 17.36 10.75 5.88
CA GLN A 295 15.96 10.69 5.44
C GLN A 295 15.11 11.74 6.17
N VAL A 296 14.50 12.62 5.39
CA VAL A 296 13.42 13.52 5.79
C VAL A 296 12.10 13.05 5.16
N GLU A 297 11.03 13.03 5.96
CA GLU A 297 9.67 12.75 5.48
C GLU A 297 8.95 14.04 5.09
N VAL A 298 8.42 14.11 3.85
CA VAL A 298 7.51 15.17 3.42
C VAL A 298 6.19 14.57 2.87
N PRO A 299 5.05 15.30 2.91
CA PRO A 299 3.78 14.78 2.39
C PRO A 299 3.82 14.52 0.89
N ASP A 300 3.16 13.45 0.42
CA ASP A 300 3.06 13.12 -1.00
C ASP A 300 1.80 13.76 -1.62
N TYR A 301 1.96 14.87 -2.34
CA TYR A 301 0.86 15.67 -2.93
C TYR A 301 0.31 15.09 -4.24
N TRP A 302 0.30 13.77 -4.41
CA TRP A 302 -0.16 13.10 -5.64
C TRP A 302 -1.59 13.48 -6.09
N LEU A 303 -2.46 13.86 -5.15
CA LEU A 303 -3.86 14.23 -5.41
C LEU A 303 -4.09 15.66 -5.93
N ASP A 304 -3.06 16.50 -6.05
CA ASP A 304 -3.19 17.83 -6.67
C ASP A 304 -3.73 17.77 -8.11
N PHE A 305 -3.54 16.63 -8.79
CA PHE A 305 -4.30 16.25 -9.97
C PHE A 305 -4.35 14.73 -10.14
N ASN A 306 -5.48 14.11 -9.81
CA ASN A 306 -5.78 12.71 -10.13
C ASN A 306 -6.96 12.64 -11.12
N PRO A 307 -6.75 12.23 -12.39
CA PRO A 307 -7.84 12.15 -13.36
C PRO A 307 -8.72 10.92 -13.17
N TRP A 308 -8.31 9.88 -12.42
CA TRP A 308 -8.82 8.52 -12.60
C TRP A 308 -10.13 8.15 -11.85
N GLU A 309 -10.71 9.02 -11.02
CA GLU A 309 -11.62 8.61 -9.91
C GLU A 309 -12.98 9.38 -9.75
N PHE A 310 -13.92 8.89 -8.90
CA PHE A 310 -15.31 9.43 -8.72
C PHE A 310 -16.00 9.13 -7.33
N PRO A 311 -16.64 10.10 -6.62
CA PRO A 311 -17.08 10.03 -5.18
C PRO A 311 -18.49 9.44 -4.81
N ARG A 312 -18.67 8.63 -3.72
CA ARG A 312 -20.00 8.19 -3.09
C ARG A 312 -20.02 7.70 -1.58
N HIS A 313 -20.92 8.23 -0.71
CA HIS A 313 -21.48 7.88 0.67
C HIS A 313 -21.30 6.47 1.35
N ASP A 314 -21.41 6.17 2.70
CA ASP A 314 -21.55 6.87 4.04
C ASP A 314 -21.33 5.88 5.27
N ILE A 315 -20.84 6.27 6.50
CA ILE A 315 -20.41 5.36 7.66
C ILE A 315 -20.59 5.93 9.13
N GLN A 316 -20.39 5.11 10.20
CA GLN A 316 -20.40 5.46 11.66
C GLN A 316 -19.31 4.75 12.55
N PHE A 317 -18.94 5.35 13.70
CA PHE A 317 -18.00 4.86 14.77
C PHE A 317 -18.47 5.16 16.22
N TYR A 318 -17.75 4.61 17.22
CA TYR A 318 -17.96 4.77 18.68
C TYR A 318 -19.42 4.50 19.11
N GLY A 319 -19.82 4.96 20.30
CA GLY A 319 -21.18 4.80 20.83
C GLY A 319 -21.27 3.73 21.91
N THR A 320 -22.48 3.24 22.15
CA THR A 320 -22.80 2.27 23.21
C THR A 320 -23.73 1.18 22.68
N VAL A 321 -23.68 -0.03 23.24
CA VAL A 321 -24.59 -1.11 22.86
C VAL A 321 -25.75 -1.18 23.85
N ARG A 322 -26.95 -0.86 23.39
CA ARG A 322 -28.20 -1.02 24.15
C ARG A 322 -28.86 -2.34 23.75
N LYS A 323 -29.00 -3.27 24.71
CA LYS A 323 -29.87 -4.44 24.53
C LYS A 323 -31.33 -4.00 24.67
N SER A 324 -32.18 -4.50 23.80
CA SER A 324 -33.64 -4.36 23.89
C SER A 324 -34.30 -5.65 23.41
N THR A 325 -35.61 -5.78 23.61
CA THR A 325 -36.37 -6.96 23.21
C THR A 325 -37.33 -6.59 22.09
N ASP A 326 -37.36 -7.37 21.01
CA ASP A 326 -38.29 -7.14 19.91
C ASP A 326 -39.73 -7.56 20.27
N ALA A 327 -40.68 -7.30 19.37
CA ALA A 327 -42.08 -7.65 19.57
C ALA A 327 -42.38 -9.18 19.60
N LYS A 328 -41.36 -10.04 19.46
CA LYS A 328 -41.43 -11.51 19.51
C LYS A 328 -40.68 -12.11 20.70
N GLY A 329 -39.98 -11.30 21.50
CA GLY A 329 -39.16 -11.76 22.63
C GLY A 329 -37.68 -12.00 22.30
N LYS A 330 -37.22 -11.80 21.06
CA LYS A 330 -35.79 -11.91 20.71
C LYS A 330 -35.03 -10.73 21.29
N THR A 331 -33.91 -11.01 21.96
CA THR A 331 -32.99 -9.96 22.43
C THR A 331 -32.21 -9.42 21.22
N ILE A 332 -32.39 -8.14 20.92
CA ILE A 332 -31.70 -7.42 19.85
C ILE A 332 -30.68 -6.44 20.46
N SER A 333 -29.52 -6.32 19.82
CA SER A 333 -28.45 -5.40 20.24
C SER A 333 -28.39 -4.22 19.29
N VAL A 334 -28.66 -3.01 19.81
CA VAL A 334 -28.61 -1.78 19.03
C VAL A 334 -27.35 -1.01 19.40
N TRP A 335 -26.51 -0.70 18.42
CA TRP A 335 -25.34 0.16 18.59
C TRP A 335 -25.76 1.61 18.33
N ASP A 336 -25.57 2.49 19.31
CA ASP A 336 -26.23 3.80 19.40
C ASP A 336 -25.29 4.90 19.93
N GLY A 337 -25.44 6.12 19.41
CA GLY A 337 -24.51 7.24 19.60
C GLY A 337 -23.17 7.10 18.85
N GLY A 338 -22.20 7.95 19.18
CA GLY A 338 -20.84 7.91 18.64
C GLY A 338 -20.47 9.06 17.68
N GLU A 339 -19.45 8.85 16.85
CA GLU A 339 -18.98 9.78 15.80
C GLU A 339 -19.36 9.21 14.44
N VAL A 340 -20.12 9.96 13.64
CA VAL A 340 -20.54 9.52 12.30
C VAL A 340 -19.61 10.16 11.25
N VAL A 341 -19.18 9.39 10.25
CA VAL A 341 -18.33 9.91 9.16
C VAL A 341 -18.83 9.44 7.79
N GLN A 342 -18.90 10.34 6.83
CA GLN A 342 -19.18 9.99 5.45
C GLN A 342 -17.97 9.26 4.85
N ALA A 343 -18.14 7.98 4.49
CA ALA A 343 -17.25 7.35 3.54
C ALA A 343 -17.58 7.79 2.12
N VAL A 344 -16.55 8.04 1.32
CA VAL A 344 -16.67 8.43 -0.07
C VAL A 344 -15.88 7.42 -0.88
N ALA A 345 -16.58 6.52 -1.57
CA ALA A 345 -16.01 5.60 -2.56
C ALA A 345 -15.44 6.39 -3.74
N TYR A 346 -14.27 5.98 -4.21
CA TYR A 346 -13.58 6.46 -5.40
C TYR A 346 -13.24 5.24 -6.27
N ASP A 347 -13.89 5.14 -7.43
CA ASP A 347 -13.69 4.03 -8.39
C ASP A 347 -12.53 4.32 -9.35
N VAL A 348 -11.53 3.43 -9.38
CA VAL A 348 -10.41 3.45 -10.33
C VAL A 348 -10.52 2.23 -11.26
N PRO A 349 -10.74 2.40 -12.58
CA PRO A 349 -10.82 1.30 -13.53
C PRO A 349 -9.48 0.57 -13.69
N ILE A 350 -9.52 -0.77 -13.75
CA ILE A 350 -8.36 -1.64 -13.95
C ILE A 350 -8.53 -2.42 -15.28
N PRO A 351 -7.89 -2.00 -16.39
CA PRO A 351 -7.97 -2.73 -17.65
C PRO A 351 -7.16 -4.02 -17.62
N GLY A 352 -7.73 -5.10 -18.12
CA GLY A 352 -7.00 -6.33 -18.43
C GLY A 352 -6.19 -6.21 -19.72
N TYR A 353 -5.10 -6.95 -19.83
CA TYR A 353 -4.31 -7.02 -21.06
C TYR A 353 -5.02 -7.83 -22.14
N ALA A 354 -5.13 -7.26 -23.35
CA ALA A 354 -5.73 -7.90 -24.52
C ALA A 354 -7.18 -8.39 -24.31
N THR A 355 -7.93 -7.73 -23.40
CA THR A 355 -9.36 -7.99 -23.15
C THR A 355 -10.11 -6.68 -22.89
N PRO A 356 -11.39 -6.54 -23.30
CA PRO A 356 -12.24 -5.43 -22.86
C PRO A 356 -12.57 -5.48 -21.35
N THR A 357 -12.29 -6.59 -20.64
CA THR A 357 -12.58 -6.71 -19.21
C THR A 357 -11.83 -5.64 -18.40
N THR A 358 -12.61 -4.73 -17.82
CA THR A 358 -12.11 -3.62 -17.01
C THR A 358 -12.72 -3.73 -15.61
N ASN A 359 -11.95 -4.32 -14.69
CA ASN A 359 -12.31 -4.47 -13.28
C ASN A 359 -12.13 -3.14 -12.52
N ASN A 360 -12.25 -3.17 -11.18
CA ASN A 360 -12.33 -1.96 -10.36
C ASN A 360 -11.49 -2.05 -9.09
N LEU A 361 -10.79 -0.97 -8.75
CA LEU A 361 -10.28 -0.70 -7.41
C LEU A 361 -11.16 0.39 -6.79
N ARG A 362 -11.88 0.06 -5.71
CA ARG A 362 -12.68 1.02 -4.94
C ARG A 362 -11.91 1.48 -3.71
N LEU A 363 -11.60 2.76 -3.66
CA LEU A 363 -10.88 3.40 -2.57
C LEU A 363 -11.86 4.21 -1.71
N TRP A 364 -11.66 4.27 -0.41
CA TRP A 364 -12.53 5.05 0.48
C TRP A 364 -11.81 6.28 1.05
N SER A 365 -12.44 7.45 0.94
CA SER A 365 -12.02 8.69 1.64
C SER A 365 -13.01 8.99 2.77
N SER A 366 -12.52 9.47 3.91
CA SER A 366 -13.36 9.86 5.04
C SER A 366 -13.70 11.37 5.00
N LYS A 367 -14.92 11.73 5.40
CA LYS A 367 -15.47 13.09 5.48
C LYS A 367 -16.38 13.23 6.71
N ALA A 368 -16.58 14.45 7.20
CA ALA A 368 -17.56 14.70 8.27
C ALA A 368 -18.99 14.48 7.76
N SER A 369 -19.86 13.84 8.58
CA SER A 369 -21.26 13.62 8.22
C SER A 369 -22.20 14.76 8.61
N GLY A 370 -21.85 15.54 9.65
CA GLY A 370 -22.69 16.59 10.23
C GLY A 370 -22.69 17.92 9.46
N GLY A 371 -22.07 17.96 8.29
CA GLY A 371 -21.64 19.19 7.62
C GLY A 371 -20.16 19.48 7.87
N GLU A 372 -19.54 20.25 6.95
CA GLU A 372 -18.09 20.51 6.98
C GLU A 372 -17.71 21.69 7.91
N PHE A 373 -18.68 22.46 8.42
CA PHE A 373 -18.42 23.75 9.08
C PHE A 373 -19.51 24.17 10.08
N ASP A 374 -19.09 24.64 11.28
CA ASP A 374 -19.98 25.18 12.32
C ASP A 374 -19.97 26.72 12.34
N PHE A 375 -21.00 27.32 11.75
CA PHE A 375 -21.20 28.77 11.70
C PHE A 375 -21.38 29.42 13.09
N GLN A 376 -21.87 28.72 14.12
CA GLN A 376 -22.04 29.32 15.44
C GLN A 376 -20.69 29.50 16.13
N LYS A 377 -19.82 28.49 16.09
CA LYS A 377 -18.44 28.59 16.58
C LYS A 377 -17.65 29.63 15.81
N PHE A 378 -17.71 29.61 14.47
CA PHE A 378 -17.00 30.57 13.63
C PHE A 378 -17.41 32.03 13.90
N ASN A 379 -18.72 32.32 13.98
CA ASN A 379 -19.21 33.67 14.26
C ASN A 379 -18.88 34.15 15.70
N ASN A 380 -18.61 33.22 16.62
CA ASN A 380 -18.12 33.53 17.97
C ASN A 380 -16.58 33.67 18.05
N GLY A 381 -15.86 33.52 16.93
CA GLY A 381 -14.39 33.60 16.87
C GLY A 381 -13.65 32.29 17.16
N ASP A 382 -14.37 31.18 17.38
CA ASP A 382 -13.80 29.85 17.65
C ASP A 382 -13.57 29.11 16.33
N TYR A 383 -12.59 29.61 15.57
CA TYR A 383 -12.31 29.16 14.20
C TYR A 383 -11.80 27.72 14.14
N GLU A 384 -10.98 27.28 15.10
CA GLU A 384 -10.43 25.92 15.13
C GLU A 384 -11.55 24.89 15.38
N SER A 385 -12.38 25.13 16.40
CA SER A 385 -13.49 24.22 16.73
C SER A 385 -14.62 24.25 15.69
N SER A 386 -14.67 25.26 14.80
CA SER A 386 -15.62 25.30 13.69
C SER A 386 -15.34 24.28 12.56
N VAL A 387 -14.10 23.78 12.47
CA VAL A 387 -13.67 22.78 11.47
C VAL A 387 -13.13 21.48 12.08
N ALA A 388 -13.06 21.38 13.42
CA ALA A 388 -12.48 20.24 14.12
C ALA A 388 -13.14 18.88 13.77
N ASP A 389 -14.42 18.85 13.42
CA ASP A 389 -15.14 17.64 13.01
C ASP A 389 -14.72 17.18 11.60
N GLN A 390 -14.52 18.12 10.67
CA GLN A 390 -13.92 17.85 9.35
C GLN A 390 -12.50 17.29 9.51
N GLN A 391 -11.67 17.94 10.33
CA GLN A 391 -10.28 17.51 10.56
C GLN A 391 -10.20 16.08 11.12
N ARG A 392 -10.99 15.74 12.15
CA ARG A 392 -10.99 14.37 12.71
C ARG A 392 -11.44 13.33 11.69
N ALA A 393 -12.45 13.62 10.89
CA ALA A 393 -12.91 12.70 9.85
C ALA A 393 -11.86 12.52 8.74
N GLU A 394 -11.36 13.59 8.14
CA GLU A 394 -10.38 13.52 7.03
C GLU A 394 -9.05 12.85 7.45
N THR A 395 -8.66 12.97 8.72
CA THR A 395 -7.44 12.35 9.28
C THR A 395 -7.40 10.84 9.05
N ILE A 396 -8.55 10.15 9.01
CA ILE A 396 -8.64 8.70 8.79
C ILE A 396 -8.10 8.31 7.42
N SER A 397 -8.37 9.10 6.37
CA SER A 397 -7.82 8.86 5.02
C SER A 397 -6.63 9.78 4.69
N ALA A 398 -5.93 10.33 5.69
CA ALA A 398 -4.80 11.23 5.44
C ALA A 398 -3.50 10.49 5.07
N VAL A 399 -3.05 9.55 5.92
CA VAL A 399 -1.72 8.92 5.85
C VAL A 399 -1.81 7.40 6.05
N LEU A 400 -1.04 6.64 5.27
CA LEU A 400 -0.88 5.19 5.39
C LEU A 400 0.10 4.85 6.53
N TYR A 401 -0.26 3.88 7.39
CA TYR A 401 0.51 3.49 8.58
C TYR A 401 0.90 4.69 9.48
N PRO A 402 -0.08 5.39 10.08
CA PRO A 402 0.19 6.46 11.03
C PRO A 402 0.95 5.93 12.26
N ASN A 403 1.89 6.74 12.78
CA ASN A 403 2.79 6.36 13.88
C ASN A 403 2.03 5.94 15.16
N ASP A 404 2.04 4.64 15.44
CA ASP A 404 1.32 3.96 16.50
C ASP A 404 2.15 3.62 17.75
N ASN A 405 3.38 4.16 17.84
CA ASN A 405 4.14 4.25 19.10
C ASN A 405 3.40 5.08 20.18
N LEU A 406 2.39 5.87 19.76
CA LEU A 406 1.51 6.65 20.64
C LEU A 406 0.10 6.06 20.63
N GLU A 407 -0.59 6.08 21.78
CA GLU A 407 -1.93 5.47 21.92
C GLU A 407 -2.98 6.08 20.97
N ARG A 408 -2.88 7.38 20.67
CA ARG A 408 -3.71 8.05 19.65
C ARG A 408 -3.46 7.53 18.23
N GLY A 409 -2.22 7.11 17.94
CA GLY A 409 -1.86 6.48 16.67
C GLY A 409 -2.43 5.07 16.54
N LYS A 410 -2.42 4.29 17.62
CA LYS A 410 -3.12 3.00 17.72
C LYS A 410 -4.62 3.16 17.48
N GLU A 411 -5.26 4.13 18.13
CA GLU A 411 -6.68 4.43 17.90
C GLU A 411 -6.95 4.81 16.44
N LEU A 412 -6.10 5.63 15.83
CA LEU A 412 -6.23 6.02 14.42
C LEU A 412 -6.03 4.85 13.45
N ARG A 413 -5.03 3.99 13.66
CA ARG A 413 -4.79 2.77 12.86
C ARG A 413 -5.97 1.80 12.97
N LEU A 414 -6.55 1.63 14.16
CA LEU A 414 -7.76 0.82 14.35
C LEU A 414 -9.01 1.46 13.71
N LYS A 415 -9.16 2.80 13.79
CA LYS A 415 -10.19 3.54 13.02
C LYS A 415 -10.05 3.30 11.53
N GLN A 416 -8.84 3.37 10.98
CA GLN A 416 -8.56 3.15 9.55
C GLN A 416 -9.01 1.76 9.09
N GLN A 417 -8.61 0.71 9.81
CA GLN A 417 -9.03 -0.66 9.52
C GLN A 417 -10.55 -0.79 9.54
N TYR A 418 -11.20 -0.34 10.62
CA TYR A 418 -12.65 -0.51 10.77
C TYR A 418 -13.45 0.28 9.73
N PHE A 419 -13.11 1.56 9.52
CA PHE A 419 -13.72 2.44 8.51
C PHE A 419 -13.76 1.76 7.14
N TRP A 420 -12.61 1.24 6.72
CA TRP A 420 -12.40 0.61 5.44
C TRP A 420 -13.18 -0.71 5.26
N VAL A 421 -13.15 -1.60 6.25
CA VAL A 421 -13.89 -2.87 6.13
C VAL A 421 -15.40 -2.67 6.21
N ALA A 422 -15.89 -1.76 7.06
CA ALA A 422 -17.31 -1.42 7.14
C ALA A 422 -17.83 -0.82 5.82
N ALA A 423 -17.04 0.05 5.18
CA ALA A 423 -17.36 0.62 3.87
C ALA A 423 -17.52 -0.45 2.80
N SER A 424 -16.53 -1.34 2.75
CA SER A 424 -16.42 -2.38 1.74
C SER A 424 -17.52 -3.43 1.92
N LEU A 425 -17.78 -3.87 3.16
CA LEU A 425 -18.86 -4.81 3.47
C LEU A 425 -20.25 -4.23 3.23
N TYR A 426 -20.50 -2.97 3.59
CA TYR A 426 -21.77 -2.31 3.27
C TYR A 426 -22.04 -2.34 1.77
N ASP A 427 -21.03 -2.06 0.94
CA ASP A 427 -21.16 -2.09 -0.53
C ASP A 427 -21.22 -3.51 -1.12
N ILE A 428 -20.55 -4.50 -0.52
CA ILE A 428 -20.67 -5.93 -0.88
C ILE A 428 -22.11 -6.41 -0.60
N VAL A 429 -22.60 -6.23 0.63
CA VAL A 429 -23.96 -6.58 1.05
C VAL A 429 -25.00 -5.84 0.21
N ARG A 430 -24.82 -4.53 -0.03
CA ARG A 430 -25.69 -3.74 -0.90
C ARG A 430 -25.75 -4.26 -2.34
N ARG A 431 -24.66 -4.83 -2.86
CA ARG A 431 -24.64 -5.42 -4.20
C ARG A 431 -25.32 -6.80 -4.22
N PHE A 432 -25.04 -7.66 -3.24
CA PHE A 432 -25.76 -8.94 -3.07
C PHE A 432 -27.28 -8.72 -2.94
N LYS A 433 -27.73 -7.78 -2.10
CA LYS A 433 -29.16 -7.48 -1.91
C LYS A 433 -29.88 -6.92 -3.15
N LYS A 434 -29.20 -6.68 -4.29
CA LYS A 434 -29.84 -6.38 -5.58
C LYS A 434 -30.31 -7.63 -6.33
N THR A 435 -29.69 -8.79 -6.09
CA THR A 435 -30.04 -10.06 -6.74
C THR A 435 -31.36 -10.63 -6.20
N ASN A 436 -31.68 -10.29 -4.93
CA ASN A 436 -32.81 -10.80 -4.15
C ASN A 436 -32.69 -12.31 -3.81
N ARG A 437 -31.48 -12.87 -3.87
CA ARG A 437 -31.16 -14.23 -3.40
C ARG A 437 -31.33 -14.39 -1.89
N ALA A 438 -31.46 -15.64 -1.45
CA ALA A 438 -31.50 -15.97 -0.02
C ALA A 438 -30.11 -15.82 0.62
N TRP A 439 -30.04 -15.42 1.89
CA TRP A 439 -28.77 -15.22 2.60
C TRP A 439 -27.85 -16.46 2.64
N ALA A 440 -28.41 -17.67 2.56
CA ALA A 440 -27.63 -18.91 2.47
C ALA A 440 -26.81 -19.03 1.16
N GLU A 441 -27.17 -18.29 0.11
CA GLU A 441 -26.44 -18.24 -1.17
C GLU A 441 -25.30 -17.21 -1.16
N PHE A 442 -25.09 -16.48 -0.05
CA PHE A 442 -24.06 -15.44 0.02
C PHE A 442 -22.63 -15.98 -0.21
N PRO A 443 -22.19 -17.11 0.40
CA PRO A 443 -20.86 -17.69 0.13
C PRO A 443 -20.70 -18.20 -1.31
N GLU A 444 -21.79 -18.56 -1.99
CA GLU A 444 -21.80 -18.99 -3.40
C GLU A 444 -21.72 -17.80 -4.38
N GLN A 445 -21.89 -16.57 -3.87
CA GLN A 445 -21.92 -15.34 -4.66
C GLN A 445 -20.80 -14.36 -4.29
N VAL A 446 -20.20 -14.53 -3.11
CA VAL A 446 -19.22 -13.61 -2.52
C VAL A 446 -18.06 -14.41 -1.93
N ALA A 447 -16.85 -14.16 -2.44
CA ALA A 447 -15.61 -14.51 -1.78
C ALA A 447 -14.89 -13.23 -1.35
N ILE A 448 -14.35 -13.18 -0.13
CA ILE A 448 -13.59 -12.03 0.39
C ILE A 448 -12.21 -12.50 0.82
N GLN A 449 -11.15 -11.95 0.20
CA GLN A 449 -9.78 -12.25 0.59
C GLN A 449 -9.24 -11.20 1.56
N LEU A 450 -8.80 -11.66 2.72
CA LEU A 450 -8.09 -10.90 3.74
C LEU A 450 -6.60 -10.89 3.39
N ASN A 451 -6.09 -9.78 2.86
CA ASN A 451 -4.67 -9.60 2.58
C ASN A 451 -3.93 -9.16 3.85
N ASP A 452 -3.25 -10.10 4.52
CA ASP A 452 -2.74 -9.96 5.90
C ASP A 452 -3.89 -9.68 6.91
N THR A 453 -3.54 -9.33 8.14
CA THR A 453 -4.42 -9.21 9.31
C THR A 453 -5.18 -7.87 9.38
N HIS A 454 -4.77 -6.86 8.61
CA HIS A 454 -5.41 -5.54 8.60
C HIS A 454 -6.95 -5.58 8.36
N PRO A 455 -7.49 -6.38 7.42
CA PRO A 455 -8.94 -6.51 7.23
C PRO A 455 -9.66 -7.46 8.19
N THR A 456 -9.02 -8.08 9.19
CA THR A 456 -9.65 -9.11 10.05
C THR A 456 -10.98 -8.68 10.69
N LEU A 457 -11.17 -7.39 10.97
CA LEU A 457 -12.45 -6.84 11.47
C LEU A 457 -13.64 -7.09 10.52
N ALA A 458 -13.41 -7.40 9.24
CA ALA A 458 -14.45 -7.75 8.28
C ALA A 458 -15.25 -9.01 8.70
N ILE A 459 -14.60 -10.01 9.31
CA ILE A 459 -15.26 -11.21 9.87
C ILE A 459 -16.31 -10.79 10.90
N VAL A 460 -15.92 -9.88 11.81
CA VAL A 460 -16.73 -9.42 12.93
C VAL A 460 -17.85 -8.48 12.47
N GLU A 461 -17.56 -7.61 11.50
CA GLU A 461 -18.52 -6.68 10.92
C GLU A 461 -19.56 -7.38 10.04
N LEU A 462 -19.20 -8.40 9.27
CA LEU A 462 -20.18 -9.20 8.53
C LEU A 462 -21.10 -9.97 9.49
N GLN A 463 -20.54 -10.59 10.54
CA GLN A 463 -21.33 -11.21 11.60
C GLN A 463 -22.30 -10.19 12.25
N ARG A 464 -21.83 -8.97 12.54
CA ARG A 464 -22.65 -7.87 13.08
C ARG A 464 -23.79 -7.48 12.14
N ILE A 465 -23.53 -7.32 10.84
CA ILE A 465 -24.56 -6.97 9.85
C ILE A 465 -25.63 -8.07 9.80
N LEU A 466 -25.22 -9.34 9.70
CA LEU A 466 -26.15 -10.47 9.57
C LEU A 466 -27.05 -10.62 10.80
N ILE A 467 -26.54 -10.45 12.02
CA ILE A 467 -27.34 -10.64 13.26
C ILE A 467 -28.08 -9.37 13.71
N ASP A 468 -27.46 -8.18 13.68
CA ASP A 468 -28.04 -6.95 14.24
C ASP A 468 -28.89 -6.17 13.21
N VAL A 469 -28.61 -6.29 11.91
CA VAL A 469 -29.28 -5.52 10.84
C VAL A 469 -30.22 -6.41 10.02
N GLU A 470 -29.78 -7.61 9.64
CA GLU A 470 -30.56 -8.54 8.82
C GLU A 470 -31.35 -9.57 9.66
N GLY A 471 -31.05 -9.66 10.96
CA GLY A 471 -31.86 -10.37 11.96
C GLY A 471 -31.68 -11.89 12.05
N LEU A 472 -30.64 -12.45 11.41
CA LEU A 472 -30.36 -13.89 11.38
C LEU A 472 -30.12 -14.49 12.79
N GLU A 473 -30.10 -15.82 12.86
CA GLU A 473 -29.60 -16.55 14.03
C GLU A 473 -28.07 -16.71 13.98
N TRP A 474 -27.43 -16.73 15.15
CA TRP A 474 -25.96 -16.65 15.26
C TRP A 474 -25.23 -17.69 14.43
N ASN A 475 -25.63 -18.96 14.50
CA ASN A 475 -24.98 -20.05 13.77
C ASN A 475 -25.11 -19.86 12.25
N GLN A 476 -26.32 -19.54 11.76
CA GLN A 476 -26.57 -19.29 10.34
C GLN A 476 -25.72 -18.12 9.82
N ALA A 477 -25.58 -17.05 10.59
CA ALA A 477 -24.70 -15.94 10.26
C ALA A 477 -23.22 -16.35 10.26
N TRP A 478 -22.80 -17.15 11.25
CA TRP A 478 -21.41 -17.59 11.39
C TRP A 478 -20.99 -18.60 10.31
N ASP A 479 -21.90 -19.46 9.87
CA ASP A 479 -21.70 -20.38 8.75
C ASP A 479 -21.53 -19.59 7.43
N ILE A 480 -22.32 -18.53 7.21
CA ILE A 480 -22.14 -17.62 6.07
C ILE A 480 -20.78 -16.90 6.16
N VAL A 481 -20.43 -16.35 7.32
CA VAL A 481 -19.14 -15.67 7.54
C VAL A 481 -17.98 -16.60 7.25
N THR A 482 -17.94 -17.78 7.87
CA THR A 482 -16.80 -18.71 7.77
C THR A 482 -16.55 -19.14 6.33
N ASN A 483 -17.60 -19.40 5.54
CA ASN A 483 -17.48 -19.80 4.12
C ASN A 483 -17.26 -18.62 3.15
N THR A 484 -17.27 -17.37 3.63
CA THR A 484 -17.03 -16.18 2.81
C THR A 484 -15.54 -15.80 2.74
N PHE A 485 -14.78 -16.01 3.83
CA PHE A 485 -13.45 -15.41 4.00
C PHE A 485 -12.30 -16.39 3.74
N GLY A 486 -11.36 -15.98 2.88
CA GLY A 486 -10.01 -16.56 2.80
C GLY A 486 -8.98 -15.63 3.44
N TYR A 487 -7.98 -16.16 4.14
CA TYR A 487 -6.93 -15.38 4.81
C TYR A 487 -5.53 -15.69 4.27
N THR A 488 -4.84 -14.68 3.73
CA THR A 488 -3.44 -14.79 3.32
C THR A 488 -2.53 -14.21 4.41
N ASN A 489 -1.58 -15.01 4.88
CA ASN A 489 -0.56 -14.59 5.85
C ASN A 489 0.77 -14.25 5.16
N HIS A 490 1.43 -13.18 5.60
CA HIS A 490 2.69 -12.66 5.05
C HIS A 490 3.82 -12.59 6.11
N THR A 491 3.66 -13.24 7.25
CA THR A 491 4.34 -12.86 8.49
C THR A 491 4.96 -14.06 9.19
N VAL A 492 6.27 -14.19 9.02
CA VAL A 492 7.12 -15.23 9.64
C VAL A 492 7.17 -15.11 11.17
N LEU A 493 7.39 -13.89 11.66
CA LEU A 493 7.71 -13.59 13.05
C LEU A 493 6.44 -13.48 13.92
N PRO A 494 6.23 -14.32 14.94
CA PRO A 494 5.02 -14.32 15.77
C PRO A 494 4.73 -12.98 16.49
N GLU A 495 5.78 -12.22 16.81
CA GLU A 495 5.72 -10.89 17.42
C GLU A 495 5.26 -9.79 16.46
N ALA A 496 5.34 -10.03 15.14
CA ALA A 496 4.83 -9.13 14.11
C ALA A 496 3.35 -9.41 13.74
N LEU A 497 2.72 -10.44 14.30
CA LEU A 497 1.29 -10.69 14.14
C LEU A 497 0.46 -9.66 14.93
N GLU A 498 -0.48 -8.99 14.26
CA GLU A 498 -1.18 -7.85 14.86
C GLU A 498 -2.02 -8.23 16.10
N LYS A 499 -1.85 -7.44 17.17
CA LYS A 499 -2.61 -7.57 18.43
C LYS A 499 -3.15 -6.22 18.89
N TRP A 500 -4.42 -6.17 19.29
CA TRP A 500 -5.08 -4.96 19.81
C TRP A 500 -5.38 -5.05 21.30
N HIS A 501 -5.13 -3.98 22.05
CA HIS A 501 -5.49 -3.91 23.47
C HIS A 501 -7.01 -3.98 23.65
N VAL A 502 -7.48 -4.88 24.52
CA VAL A 502 -8.92 -5.09 24.79
C VAL A 502 -9.62 -3.79 25.19
N GLY A 503 -9.01 -2.95 26.04
CA GLY A 503 -9.61 -1.67 26.45
C GLY A 503 -9.75 -0.65 25.32
N LEU A 504 -8.81 -0.64 24.36
CA LEU A 504 -8.90 0.21 23.16
C LEU A 504 -10.06 -0.25 22.26
N MET A 505 -10.17 -1.56 22.03
CA MET A 505 -11.25 -2.14 21.23
C MET A 505 -12.62 -1.98 21.91
N GLN A 506 -12.68 -2.05 23.25
CA GLN A 506 -13.89 -1.78 24.03
C GLN A 506 -14.38 -0.33 23.87
N ASN A 507 -13.46 0.63 23.82
CA ASN A 507 -13.77 2.06 23.69
C ASN A 507 -14.21 2.44 22.27
N LEU A 508 -13.54 1.93 21.24
CA LEU A 508 -13.80 2.30 19.85
C LEU A 508 -14.92 1.46 19.20
N LEU A 509 -14.94 0.15 19.45
CA LEU A 509 -15.76 -0.86 18.77
C LEU A 509 -16.48 -1.80 19.77
N PRO A 510 -17.32 -1.26 20.68
CA PRO A 510 -17.89 -2.04 21.79
C PRO A 510 -18.79 -3.20 21.34
N ARG A 511 -19.45 -3.11 20.17
CA ARG A 511 -20.25 -4.22 19.64
C ARG A 511 -19.37 -5.34 19.09
N HIS A 512 -18.30 -4.99 18.37
CA HIS A 512 -17.35 -5.93 17.80
C HIS A 512 -16.63 -6.71 18.90
N LEU A 513 -16.27 -6.07 20.02
CA LEU A 513 -15.67 -6.78 21.15
C LEU A 513 -16.60 -7.85 21.76
N GLN A 514 -17.91 -7.58 21.86
CA GLN A 514 -18.88 -8.60 22.29
C GLN A 514 -18.90 -9.78 21.31
N ILE A 515 -18.98 -9.50 20.01
CA ILE A 515 -19.00 -10.53 18.96
C ILE A 515 -17.69 -11.33 18.97
N ILE A 516 -16.53 -10.70 19.20
CA ILE A 516 -15.23 -11.38 19.35
C ILE A 516 -15.20 -12.29 20.59
N PHE A 517 -15.78 -11.88 21.71
CA PHE A 517 -15.91 -12.73 22.89
C PHE A 517 -16.87 -13.91 22.66
N ASP A 518 -17.99 -13.69 21.97
CA ASP A 518 -18.93 -14.76 21.60
C ASP A 518 -18.27 -15.77 20.63
N ILE A 519 -17.57 -15.29 19.58
CA ILE A 519 -16.77 -16.14 18.67
C ILE A 519 -15.74 -16.96 19.46
N ASN A 520 -14.97 -16.31 20.35
CA ASN A 520 -13.95 -16.99 21.15
C ASN A 520 -14.55 -18.03 22.10
N LEU A 521 -15.69 -17.74 22.72
CA LEU A 521 -16.39 -18.67 23.61
C LEU A 521 -16.84 -19.92 22.84
N PHE A 522 -17.51 -19.76 21.69
CA PHE A 522 -17.98 -20.89 20.90
C PHE A 522 -16.83 -21.68 20.25
N PHE A 523 -15.73 -21.02 19.88
CA PHE A 523 -14.51 -21.67 19.39
C PHE A 523 -13.86 -22.50 20.51
N LEU A 524 -13.61 -21.93 21.69
CA LEU A 524 -13.00 -22.66 22.81
C LEU A 524 -13.87 -23.81 23.30
N GLN A 525 -15.20 -23.70 23.26
CA GLN A 525 -16.12 -24.81 23.53
C GLN A 525 -16.05 -25.94 22.48
N GLN A 526 -15.64 -25.66 21.24
CA GLN A 526 -15.39 -26.70 20.22
C GLN A 526 -14.02 -27.36 20.46
N VAL A 527 -13.00 -26.57 20.80
CA VAL A 527 -11.67 -27.07 21.15
C VAL A 527 -11.71 -27.94 22.39
N GLU A 528 -12.42 -27.55 23.46
CA GLU A 528 -12.60 -28.35 24.68
C GLU A 528 -13.34 -29.68 24.41
N LYS A 529 -14.25 -29.72 23.43
CA LYS A 529 -14.91 -30.97 23.01
C LYS A 529 -14.00 -31.89 22.19
N LYS A 530 -13.04 -31.34 21.44
CA LYS A 530 -12.09 -32.11 20.62
C LYS A 530 -10.83 -32.52 21.40
N PHE A 531 -10.44 -31.74 22.40
CA PHE A 531 -9.25 -31.92 23.24
C PHE A 531 -9.59 -31.75 24.74
N PRO A 532 -10.40 -32.64 25.34
CA PRO A 532 -10.93 -32.47 26.70
C PRO A 532 -9.86 -32.40 27.80
N ASP A 533 -8.71 -33.05 27.58
CA ASP A 533 -7.64 -33.16 28.56
C ASP A 533 -6.51 -32.11 28.39
N ASP A 534 -6.34 -31.48 27.21
CA ASP A 534 -5.37 -30.38 27.02
C ASP A 534 -6.01 -29.03 27.35
N ARG A 535 -6.12 -28.75 28.65
CA ARG A 535 -6.54 -27.43 29.18
C ARG A 535 -5.66 -26.28 28.68
N ASP A 536 -4.39 -26.54 28.36
CA ASP A 536 -3.47 -25.52 27.88
C ASP A 536 -3.70 -25.18 26.41
N MET A 537 -4.22 -26.10 25.58
CA MET A 537 -4.64 -25.83 24.19
C MET A 537 -5.51 -24.59 24.14
N LEU A 538 -6.52 -24.51 25.01
CA LEU A 538 -7.46 -23.38 25.11
C LEU A 538 -6.73 -22.05 25.31
N ARG A 539 -5.70 -22.02 26.18
CA ARG A 539 -4.85 -20.84 26.40
C ARG A 539 -3.98 -20.53 25.18
N ARG A 540 -3.40 -21.56 24.54
CA ARG A 540 -2.56 -21.40 23.34
C ARG A 540 -3.36 -20.77 22.19
N VAL A 541 -4.58 -21.24 21.90
CA VAL A 541 -5.35 -20.85 20.69
C VAL A 541 -6.40 -19.74 20.87
N SER A 542 -6.79 -19.37 22.10
CA SER A 542 -7.82 -18.34 22.36
C SER A 542 -7.56 -17.04 21.57
N ILE A 543 -8.59 -16.49 20.92
CA ILE A 543 -8.51 -15.18 20.26
C ILE A 543 -8.18 -14.06 21.26
N VAL A 544 -8.62 -14.21 22.52
CA VAL A 544 -8.22 -13.33 23.63
C VAL A 544 -6.96 -13.88 24.29
N GLU A 545 -5.92 -13.06 24.36
CA GLU A 545 -4.70 -13.32 25.12
C GLU A 545 -4.85 -12.74 26.54
N GLU A 546 -4.72 -13.61 27.54
CA GLU A 546 -4.82 -13.27 28.97
C GLU A 546 -3.51 -12.67 29.52
N SER A 547 -2.89 -11.79 28.74
CA SER A 547 -1.69 -11.01 29.08
C SER A 547 -2.05 -9.77 29.93
N GLN A 548 -1.02 -9.03 30.38
CA GLN A 548 -1.18 -7.78 31.13
C GLN A 548 -0.52 -6.63 30.36
N PRO A 549 -1.30 -5.75 29.68
CA PRO A 549 -2.76 -5.78 29.53
C PRO A 549 -3.25 -6.87 28.54
N LYS A 550 -4.54 -7.21 28.59
CA LYS A 550 -5.14 -8.22 27.69
C LYS A 550 -5.16 -7.78 26.24
N MET A 551 -4.91 -8.71 25.32
CA MET A 551 -4.85 -8.44 23.88
C MET A 551 -5.81 -9.32 23.06
N ILE A 552 -6.28 -8.81 21.92
CA ILE A 552 -6.99 -9.58 20.88
C ILE A 552 -5.97 -9.98 19.80
N ARG A 553 -5.86 -11.27 19.50
CA ARG A 553 -4.91 -11.84 18.51
C ARG A 553 -5.56 -11.87 17.12
N MET A 554 -5.23 -10.91 16.24
CA MET A 554 -5.96 -10.72 14.97
C MET A 554 -5.69 -11.81 13.94
N ALA A 555 -4.49 -12.39 13.90
CA ALA A 555 -4.20 -13.57 13.08
C ALA A 555 -5.08 -14.77 13.48
N TYR A 556 -5.37 -14.93 14.77
CA TYR A 556 -6.15 -16.07 15.28
C TYR A 556 -7.64 -15.90 14.97
N LEU A 557 -8.16 -14.68 15.11
CA LEU A 557 -9.50 -14.32 14.66
C LEU A 557 -9.67 -14.53 13.15
N ALA A 558 -8.65 -14.22 12.34
CA ALA A 558 -8.64 -14.50 10.90
C ALA A 558 -8.72 -16.02 10.61
N ILE A 559 -7.88 -16.83 11.26
CA ILE A 559 -7.88 -18.30 11.11
C ILE A 559 -9.22 -18.92 11.55
N VAL A 560 -9.83 -18.43 12.63
CA VAL A 560 -11.10 -18.97 13.15
C VAL A 560 -12.28 -18.61 12.24
N GLY A 561 -12.32 -17.40 11.68
CA GLY A 561 -13.42 -16.90 10.85
C GLY A 561 -13.27 -17.06 9.33
N SER A 562 -12.28 -17.81 8.85
CA SER A 562 -12.04 -18.09 7.41
C SER A 562 -12.21 -19.57 7.10
N HIS A 563 -12.58 -19.95 5.87
CA HIS A 563 -12.61 -21.37 5.42
C HIS A 563 -11.24 -21.86 4.97
N LYS A 564 -10.41 -20.97 4.42
CA LYS A 564 -9.03 -21.23 3.97
C LYS A 564 -8.03 -20.23 4.53
N VAL A 565 -6.83 -20.71 4.82
CA VAL A 565 -5.67 -19.94 5.24
C VAL A 565 -4.51 -20.28 4.31
N ASN A 566 -3.79 -19.30 3.77
CA ASN A 566 -2.66 -19.57 2.88
C ASN A 566 -1.38 -18.80 3.22
N GLY A 567 -0.24 -19.48 3.04
CA GLY A 567 1.07 -18.85 2.93
C GLY A 567 1.37 -18.41 1.48
N VAL A 568 2.55 -17.81 1.30
CA VAL A 568 2.90 -16.99 0.12
C VAL A 568 4.23 -17.39 -0.54
N ALA A 569 4.77 -18.51 -0.07
CA ALA A 569 5.88 -19.31 -0.57
C ALA A 569 5.73 -20.70 0.06
N GLU A 570 6.35 -21.73 -0.54
CA GLU A 570 6.21 -23.13 -0.10
C GLU A 570 6.71 -23.33 1.35
N LEU A 571 7.98 -23.03 1.61
CA LEU A 571 8.58 -23.13 2.96
C LEU A 571 7.85 -22.27 4.01
N HIS A 572 7.33 -21.10 3.61
CA HIS A 572 6.55 -20.24 4.51
C HIS A 572 5.22 -20.89 4.92
N SER A 573 4.59 -21.62 4.00
CA SER A 573 3.35 -22.36 4.24
C SER A 573 3.58 -23.59 5.11
N ASP A 574 4.75 -24.22 5.00
CA ASP A 574 5.17 -25.30 5.90
C ASP A 574 5.51 -24.79 7.31
N LEU A 575 6.19 -23.65 7.43
CA LEU A 575 6.48 -23.01 8.71
C LEU A 575 5.20 -22.53 9.41
N ILE A 576 4.23 -22.03 8.65
CA ILE A 576 2.86 -21.76 9.12
C ILE A 576 2.23 -22.99 9.77
N GLN A 577 2.35 -24.17 9.13
CA GLN A 577 1.70 -25.40 9.59
C GLN A 577 2.45 -26.09 10.73
N THR A 578 3.78 -26.10 10.69
CA THR A 578 4.64 -26.82 11.65
C THR A 578 4.94 -26.02 12.92
N THR A 579 5.04 -24.68 12.81
CA THR A 579 5.48 -23.81 13.90
C THR A 579 4.41 -22.78 14.28
N ILE A 580 4.05 -21.86 13.38
CA ILE A 580 3.35 -20.61 13.74
C ILE A 580 1.89 -20.87 14.17
N PHE A 581 1.17 -21.72 13.42
CA PHE A 581 -0.26 -22.01 13.64
C PHE A 581 -0.54 -23.52 13.86
N LYS A 582 0.46 -24.30 14.28
CA LYS A 582 0.38 -25.77 14.46
C LYS A 582 -0.81 -26.27 15.29
N ASP A 583 -1.16 -25.56 16.37
CA ASP A 583 -2.32 -25.92 17.20
C ASP A 583 -3.64 -25.74 16.41
N PHE A 584 -3.73 -24.76 15.50
CA PHE A 584 -4.88 -24.62 14.60
C PHE A 584 -4.91 -25.69 13.49
N VAL A 585 -3.75 -26.18 13.03
CA VAL A 585 -3.68 -27.36 12.14
C VAL A 585 -4.24 -28.60 12.85
N ALA A 586 -3.89 -28.81 14.12
CA ALA A 586 -4.47 -29.90 14.91
C ALA A 586 -6.00 -29.74 15.10
N ILE A 587 -6.50 -28.52 15.27
CA ILE A 587 -7.93 -28.21 15.44
C ILE A 587 -8.73 -28.39 14.15
N TYR A 588 -8.28 -27.84 13.02
CA TYR A 588 -9.05 -27.81 11.76
C TYR A 588 -8.65 -28.89 10.73
N GLY A 589 -7.48 -29.50 10.87
CA GLY A 589 -6.86 -30.36 9.85
C GLY A 589 -5.97 -29.56 8.87
N PRO A 590 -5.06 -30.25 8.15
CA PRO A 590 -4.15 -29.60 7.19
C PRO A 590 -4.90 -28.97 6.02
N ASP A 591 -6.03 -29.54 5.57
CA ASP A 591 -6.78 -29.08 4.40
C ASP A 591 -7.27 -27.61 4.48
N LYS A 592 -7.34 -27.03 5.69
CA LYS A 592 -7.64 -25.60 5.90
C LYS A 592 -6.47 -24.69 5.49
N PHE A 593 -5.25 -25.20 5.59
CA PHE A 593 -4.01 -24.51 5.28
C PHE A 593 -3.54 -24.87 3.88
N THR A 594 -2.93 -23.93 3.16
CA THR A 594 -2.44 -24.14 1.80
C THR A 594 -1.33 -23.14 1.43
N ASN A 595 -0.75 -23.28 0.25
CA ASN A 595 0.23 -22.35 -0.31
C ASN A 595 -0.34 -21.72 -1.58
N VAL A 596 -0.10 -20.42 -1.77
CA VAL A 596 -0.15 -19.79 -3.10
C VAL A 596 1.11 -18.93 -3.22
N THR A 597 2.18 -19.52 -3.77
CA THR A 597 3.46 -18.83 -3.97
C THR A 597 3.25 -17.56 -4.80
N ASN A 598 3.75 -16.42 -4.31
CA ASN A 598 3.61 -15.12 -4.95
C ASN A 598 4.12 -15.06 -6.40
N GLY A 599 3.67 -14.02 -7.12
CA GLY A 599 4.10 -13.72 -8.48
C GLY A 599 3.93 -12.23 -8.83
N VAL A 600 4.37 -11.86 -10.03
CA VAL A 600 4.35 -10.49 -10.54
C VAL A 600 3.80 -10.43 -11.97
N THR A 601 3.13 -9.33 -12.33
CA THR A 601 2.57 -9.19 -13.69
C THR A 601 3.67 -8.92 -14.72
N PRO A 602 3.78 -9.74 -15.79
CA PRO A 602 4.76 -9.51 -16.86
C PRO A 602 4.43 -8.26 -17.70
N ARG A 603 3.17 -7.79 -17.71
CA ARG A 603 2.77 -6.56 -18.43
C ARG A 603 3.56 -5.35 -17.92
N ARG A 604 3.54 -5.09 -16.62
CA ARG A 604 4.29 -3.97 -16.03
C ARG A 604 5.78 -4.28 -15.90
N TRP A 605 6.13 -5.45 -15.36
CA TRP A 605 7.51 -5.72 -14.94
C TRP A 605 8.45 -6.21 -16.05
N LEU A 606 7.93 -6.54 -17.23
CA LEU A 606 8.73 -6.83 -18.43
C LEU A 606 8.32 -5.95 -19.62
N HIS A 607 7.06 -5.99 -20.07
CA HIS A 607 6.64 -5.30 -21.30
C HIS A 607 6.71 -3.77 -21.19
N GLN A 608 6.22 -3.19 -20.10
CA GLN A 608 6.26 -1.74 -19.84
C GLN A 608 7.66 -1.26 -19.44
N ALA A 609 8.30 -1.92 -18.45
CA ALA A 609 9.58 -1.49 -17.89
C ALA A 609 10.76 -1.65 -18.87
N ASN A 610 10.70 -2.67 -19.73
CA ASN A 610 11.82 -3.14 -20.57
C ASN A 610 11.35 -3.58 -21.97
N PRO A 611 10.73 -2.67 -22.77
CA PRO A 611 10.06 -3.02 -24.03
C PRO A 611 11.01 -3.68 -25.03
N ARG A 612 12.27 -3.23 -25.13
CA ARG A 612 13.27 -3.86 -26.03
C ARG A 612 13.56 -5.32 -25.68
N LEU A 613 13.63 -5.68 -24.39
CA LEU A 613 13.77 -7.08 -23.99
C LEU A 613 12.49 -7.86 -24.32
N SER A 614 11.33 -7.25 -24.11
CA SER A 614 10.03 -7.84 -24.45
C SER A 614 9.87 -8.09 -25.96
N GLU A 615 10.34 -7.18 -26.81
CA GLU A 615 10.40 -7.32 -28.28
C GLU A 615 11.35 -8.45 -28.69
N LEU A 616 12.55 -8.50 -28.11
CA LEU A 616 13.52 -9.57 -28.35
C LEU A 616 12.96 -10.94 -27.95
N ILE A 617 12.28 -11.04 -26.80
CA ILE A 617 11.59 -12.26 -26.35
C ILE A 617 10.45 -12.62 -27.31
N ALA A 618 9.61 -11.66 -27.73
CA ALA A 618 8.54 -11.88 -28.70
C ALA A 618 9.07 -12.48 -30.02
N SER A 619 10.24 -12.02 -30.49
CA SER A 619 10.89 -12.54 -31.71
C SER A 619 11.25 -14.03 -31.65
N LYS A 620 11.40 -14.60 -30.45
CA LYS A 620 11.75 -16.02 -30.21
C LYS A 620 10.57 -16.85 -29.72
N CYS A 621 9.66 -16.26 -28.95
CA CYS A 621 8.49 -16.95 -28.41
C CYS A 621 7.34 -17.11 -29.41
N GLY A 622 7.33 -16.33 -30.49
CA GLY A 622 6.29 -16.33 -31.54
C GLY A 622 5.28 -15.18 -31.43
N GLY A 623 5.70 -14.02 -30.89
CA GLY A 623 4.84 -12.88 -30.57
C GLY A 623 4.56 -12.73 -29.07
N ASN A 624 3.64 -11.83 -28.72
CA ASN A 624 3.41 -11.37 -27.34
C ASN A 624 2.62 -12.34 -26.44
N GLY A 625 2.33 -13.57 -26.88
CA GLY A 625 1.56 -14.56 -26.10
C GLY A 625 2.17 -14.92 -24.73
N PHE A 626 3.48 -14.71 -24.56
CA PHE A 626 4.14 -14.90 -23.26
C PHE A 626 3.71 -13.89 -22.18
N LEU A 627 2.99 -12.82 -22.55
CA LEU A 627 2.43 -11.84 -21.61
C LEU A 627 1.12 -12.30 -20.96
N THR A 628 0.51 -13.38 -21.47
CA THR A 628 -0.66 -14.07 -20.87
C THR A 628 -0.35 -15.50 -20.43
N ASP A 629 0.69 -16.12 -20.98
CA ASP A 629 1.23 -17.41 -20.54
C ASP A 629 2.77 -17.35 -20.46
N LEU A 630 3.28 -17.03 -19.27
CA LEU A 630 4.71 -16.80 -19.04
C LEU A 630 5.55 -18.08 -19.17
N THR A 631 4.95 -19.28 -19.25
CA THR A 631 5.69 -20.54 -19.48
C THR A 631 6.37 -20.56 -20.86
N ASN A 632 5.89 -19.74 -21.81
CA ASN A 632 6.49 -19.56 -23.14
C ASN A 632 7.92 -18.99 -23.10
N LEU A 633 8.40 -18.44 -21.98
CA LEU A 633 9.80 -18.04 -21.83
C LEU A 633 10.77 -19.22 -21.95
N SER A 634 10.33 -20.45 -21.69
CA SER A 634 11.14 -21.67 -21.86
C SER A 634 11.73 -21.83 -23.28
N LYS A 635 11.04 -21.29 -24.30
CA LYS A 635 11.52 -21.26 -25.70
C LYS A 635 12.87 -20.54 -25.85
N LEU A 636 13.25 -19.65 -24.93
CA LEU A 636 14.50 -18.90 -24.94
C LEU A 636 15.74 -19.78 -24.70
N GLU A 637 15.60 -20.95 -24.04
CA GLU A 637 16.72 -21.87 -23.80
C GLU A 637 17.41 -22.30 -25.10
N GLN A 638 16.64 -22.47 -26.18
CA GLN A 638 17.13 -22.85 -27.50
C GLN A 638 18.08 -21.80 -28.11
N PHE A 639 18.05 -20.57 -27.62
CA PHE A 639 18.85 -19.44 -28.11
C PHE A 639 19.99 -19.04 -27.16
N VAL A 640 20.18 -19.71 -26.02
CA VAL A 640 21.28 -19.43 -25.07
C VAL A 640 22.66 -19.53 -25.76
N GLY A 641 22.86 -20.51 -26.63
CA GLY A 641 24.11 -20.65 -27.38
C GLY A 641 24.34 -19.57 -28.46
N ASP A 642 23.27 -18.93 -28.95
CA ASP A 642 23.30 -18.03 -30.11
C ASP A 642 24.07 -16.73 -29.79
N LYS A 643 25.07 -16.43 -30.63
CA LYS A 643 25.95 -15.26 -30.44
C LYS A 643 25.29 -13.94 -30.80
N GLY A 644 24.36 -13.93 -31.75
CA GLY A 644 23.59 -12.74 -32.11
C GLY A 644 22.60 -12.39 -31.00
N PHE A 645 21.87 -13.39 -30.51
CA PHE A 645 20.91 -13.25 -29.41
C PHE A 645 21.58 -12.76 -28.12
N ARG A 646 22.71 -13.37 -27.71
CA ARG A 646 23.49 -12.92 -26.54
C ARG A 646 24.04 -11.50 -26.71
N LYS A 647 24.49 -11.12 -27.91
CA LYS A 647 24.94 -9.74 -28.20
C LYS A 647 23.81 -8.73 -28.06
N GLU A 648 22.65 -9.01 -28.65
CA GLU A 648 21.48 -8.12 -28.59
C GLU A 648 20.96 -7.97 -27.15
N TRP A 649 20.92 -9.06 -26.38
CA TRP A 649 20.58 -9.06 -24.95
C TRP A 649 21.51 -8.16 -24.14
N ALA A 650 22.82 -8.23 -24.36
CA ALA A 650 23.81 -7.36 -23.72
C ALA A 650 23.64 -5.88 -24.10
N GLU A 651 23.34 -5.58 -25.38
CA GLU A 651 23.06 -4.22 -25.86
C GLU A 651 21.76 -3.63 -25.27
N ILE A 652 20.78 -4.47 -24.95
CA ILE A 652 19.56 -4.06 -24.24
C ILE A 652 19.86 -3.77 -22.76
N LYS A 653 20.58 -4.68 -22.07
CA LYS A 653 21.02 -4.47 -20.67
C LYS A 653 21.84 -3.18 -20.54
N TYR A 654 22.81 -2.96 -21.42
CA TYR A 654 23.62 -1.75 -21.44
C TYR A 654 22.78 -0.48 -21.67
N ALA A 655 21.81 -0.49 -22.59
CA ALA A 655 20.93 0.65 -22.80
C ALA A 655 20.05 0.97 -21.57
N ASN A 656 19.59 -0.05 -20.84
CA ASN A 656 18.87 0.14 -19.58
C ASN A 656 19.80 0.72 -18.48
N LYS A 657 21.06 0.29 -18.42
CA LYS A 657 22.08 0.87 -17.54
C LYS A 657 22.38 2.33 -17.88
N VAL A 658 22.42 2.69 -19.16
CA VAL A 658 22.50 4.09 -19.62
C VAL A 658 21.26 4.90 -19.18
N ARG A 659 20.05 4.31 -19.22
CA ARG A 659 18.81 4.95 -18.71
C ARG A 659 18.90 5.24 -17.21
N LEU A 660 19.36 4.28 -16.41
CA LEU A 660 19.55 4.48 -14.96
C LEU A 660 20.69 5.45 -14.64
N ALA A 661 21.82 5.39 -15.35
CA ALA A 661 22.93 6.34 -15.19
C ALA A 661 22.51 7.79 -15.49
N LYS A 662 21.67 8.00 -16.52
CA LYS A 662 21.05 9.31 -16.80
C LYS A 662 20.11 9.77 -15.69
N HIS A 663 19.36 8.85 -15.07
CA HIS A 663 18.52 9.17 -13.91
C HIS A 663 19.38 9.61 -12.70
N ILE A 664 20.38 8.80 -12.33
CA ILE A 664 21.36 9.10 -11.25
C ILE A 664 22.00 10.47 -11.48
N LYS A 665 22.43 10.76 -12.71
CA LYS A 665 23.03 12.06 -13.04
C LYS A 665 22.06 13.23 -12.94
N LYS A 666 20.77 13.03 -13.27
CA LYS A 666 19.71 14.05 -13.17
C LYS A 666 19.31 14.33 -11.72
N THR A 667 19.25 13.33 -10.85
CA THR A 667 18.77 13.49 -9.47
C THR A 667 19.88 13.81 -8.47
N LEU A 668 21.04 13.18 -8.58
CA LEU A 668 22.13 13.27 -7.58
C LEU A 668 23.36 14.05 -8.08
N GLY A 669 23.41 14.44 -9.35
CA GLY A 669 24.58 15.07 -9.96
C GLY A 669 25.81 14.15 -10.13
N VAL A 670 25.80 12.92 -9.58
CA VAL A 670 26.88 11.94 -9.71
C VAL A 670 26.91 11.34 -11.12
N THR A 671 28.10 11.22 -11.72
CA THR A 671 28.30 10.44 -12.95
C THR A 671 28.66 9.00 -12.57
N VAL A 672 28.06 8.01 -13.24
CA VAL A 672 28.40 6.59 -13.10
C VAL A 672 28.62 5.96 -14.47
N ASN A 673 29.56 5.02 -14.59
CA ASN A 673 29.90 4.34 -15.83
C ASN A 673 28.94 3.17 -16.12
N PRO A 674 28.15 3.17 -17.22
CA PRO A 674 27.21 2.08 -17.54
C PRO A 674 27.86 0.74 -17.94
N ALA A 675 29.18 0.69 -18.13
CA ALA A 675 29.90 -0.57 -18.36
C ALA A 675 30.25 -1.31 -17.05
N SER A 676 30.30 -0.59 -15.92
CA SER A 676 30.51 -1.16 -14.59
C SER A 676 29.40 -2.13 -14.20
N LEU A 677 29.69 -3.10 -13.32
CA LEU A 677 28.66 -3.96 -12.73
C LEU A 677 27.67 -3.10 -11.93
N PHE A 678 26.38 -3.18 -12.27
CA PHE A 678 25.29 -2.53 -11.54
C PHE A 678 24.70 -3.52 -10.53
N ASP A 679 25.05 -3.26 -9.28
CA ASP A 679 24.81 -4.06 -8.09
C ASP A 679 23.78 -3.32 -7.22
N ILE A 680 22.62 -3.92 -6.93
CA ILE A 680 21.43 -3.17 -6.52
C ILE A 680 20.69 -3.77 -5.30
N GLN A 681 20.58 -3.00 -4.22
CA GLN A 681 19.76 -3.33 -3.04
C GLN A 681 18.63 -2.31 -2.85
N VAL A 682 17.47 -2.55 -3.49
CA VAL A 682 16.27 -1.70 -3.35
C VAL A 682 15.11 -2.41 -2.65
N LYS A 683 14.85 -2.02 -1.41
CA LYS A 683 13.78 -2.54 -0.53
C LYS A 683 13.62 -1.64 0.71
N ARG A 684 12.59 -1.88 1.54
CA ARG A 684 12.42 -1.22 2.85
C ARG A 684 13.72 -1.29 3.66
N ILE A 685 14.17 -0.18 4.27
CA ILE A 685 15.37 -0.19 5.11
C ILE A 685 15.02 -0.73 6.50
N HIS A 686 15.72 -1.78 6.93
CA HIS A 686 15.47 -2.48 8.19
C HIS A 686 16.67 -3.38 8.50
N GLU A 687 17.07 -3.51 9.77
CA GLU A 687 18.25 -4.32 10.14
C GLU A 687 18.20 -5.77 9.63
N TYR A 688 17.05 -6.46 9.67
CA TYR A 688 16.92 -7.83 9.14
C TYR A 688 17.06 -7.94 7.60
N LYS A 689 16.86 -6.84 6.87
CA LYS A 689 17.10 -6.75 5.41
C LYS A 689 18.58 -6.55 5.06
N ARG A 690 19.41 -6.36 6.07
CA ARG A 690 20.88 -6.29 6.07
C ARG A 690 21.50 -5.31 5.06
N GLN A 691 20.88 -4.15 4.87
CA GLN A 691 21.56 -3.04 4.17
C GLN A 691 22.88 -2.63 4.85
N GLN A 692 22.98 -2.80 6.18
CA GLN A 692 24.23 -2.60 6.94
C GLN A 692 25.33 -3.58 6.50
N MET A 693 25.02 -4.87 6.31
CA MET A 693 26.01 -5.87 5.85
C MET A 693 26.54 -5.55 4.45
N ASN A 694 25.68 -5.09 3.54
CA ASN A 694 26.11 -4.66 2.22
C ASN A 694 27.02 -3.43 2.29
N ILE A 695 26.62 -2.35 2.97
CA ILE A 695 27.48 -1.15 3.04
C ILE A 695 28.80 -1.42 3.78
N PHE A 696 28.83 -2.34 4.75
CA PHE A 696 30.08 -2.84 5.35
C PHE A 696 30.96 -3.57 4.31
N GLY A 697 30.38 -4.43 3.47
CA GLY A 697 31.12 -5.09 2.36
C GLY A 697 31.62 -4.10 1.30
N VAL A 698 30.88 -3.01 1.06
CA VAL A 698 31.30 -1.90 0.19
C VAL A 698 32.45 -1.11 0.80
N ILE A 699 32.45 -0.85 2.11
CA ILE A 699 33.59 -0.25 2.83
C ILE A 699 34.80 -1.19 2.79
N HIS A 700 34.62 -2.49 2.99
CA HIS A 700 35.70 -3.48 2.83
C HIS A 700 36.29 -3.43 1.41
N ARG A 701 35.45 -3.45 0.36
CA ARG A 701 35.91 -3.31 -1.04
C ARG A 701 36.69 -2.01 -1.24
N TYR A 702 36.22 -0.88 -0.72
CA TYR A 702 36.92 0.41 -0.80
C TYR A 702 38.30 0.35 -0.12
N LEU A 703 38.39 -0.15 1.11
CA LEU A 703 39.65 -0.30 1.85
C LEU A 703 40.63 -1.23 1.12
N THR A 704 40.15 -2.36 0.60
CA THR A 704 40.95 -3.31 -0.16
C THR A 704 41.42 -2.72 -1.50
N LEU A 705 40.63 -1.87 -2.17
CA LEU A 705 41.08 -1.10 -3.33
C LEU A 705 42.12 -0.01 -2.99
N LYS A 706 42.01 0.65 -1.83
CA LYS A 706 43.00 1.65 -1.37
C LYS A 706 44.34 1.02 -1.00
N LYS A 707 44.34 -0.20 -0.42
CA LYS A 707 45.53 -1.02 -0.14
C LYS A 707 46.29 -1.44 -1.41
N MET A 708 45.61 -1.59 -2.56
CA MET A 708 46.23 -1.98 -3.83
C MET A 708 47.06 -0.88 -4.49
N SER A 709 48.12 -1.27 -5.20
CA SER A 709 48.86 -0.34 -6.07
C SER A 709 48.00 0.11 -7.27
N PRO A 710 48.32 1.26 -7.90
CA PRO A 710 47.60 1.73 -9.09
C PRO A 710 47.62 0.74 -10.28
N THR A 711 48.59 -0.17 -10.33
CA THR A 711 48.70 -1.22 -11.36
C THR A 711 47.78 -2.42 -11.08
N GLU A 712 47.48 -2.69 -9.81
CA GLU A 712 46.55 -3.74 -9.39
C GLU A 712 45.10 -3.26 -9.44
N ARG A 713 44.82 -2.03 -8.98
CA ARG A 713 43.49 -1.40 -9.10
C ARG A 713 42.97 -1.43 -10.54
N LYS A 714 43.82 -1.16 -11.52
CA LYS A 714 43.49 -1.20 -12.97
C LYS A 714 43.10 -2.59 -13.51
N LYS A 715 43.29 -3.66 -12.74
CA LYS A 715 42.87 -5.04 -13.11
C LYS A 715 41.53 -5.43 -12.47
N GLN A 716 41.00 -4.63 -11.55
CA GLN A 716 39.73 -4.93 -10.89
C GLN A 716 38.54 -4.49 -11.73
N LEU A 717 37.39 -5.16 -11.52
CA LEU A 717 36.17 -4.79 -12.21
C LEU A 717 35.56 -3.53 -11.57
N PRO A 718 35.13 -2.55 -12.37
CA PRO A 718 34.44 -1.39 -11.85
C PRO A 718 33.00 -1.76 -11.46
N ARG A 719 32.56 -1.31 -10.28
CA ARG A 719 31.23 -1.61 -9.70
C ARG A 719 30.51 -0.32 -9.28
N VAL A 720 29.19 -0.30 -9.44
CA VAL A 720 28.30 0.73 -8.92
C VAL A 720 27.29 0.05 -8.00
N SER A 721 27.44 0.23 -6.69
CA SER A 721 26.53 -0.31 -5.68
C SER A 721 25.43 0.70 -5.40
N ILE A 722 24.18 0.31 -5.66
CA ILE A 722 22.99 1.17 -5.74
C ILE A 722 21.98 0.74 -4.69
N PHE A 723 21.84 1.55 -3.65
CA PHE A 723 20.85 1.41 -2.60
C PHE A 723 19.62 2.25 -2.90
N GLY A 724 18.49 1.91 -2.29
CA GLY A 724 17.30 2.76 -2.28
C GLY A 724 16.16 2.15 -1.48
N GLY A 725 15.44 2.98 -0.74
CA GLY A 725 14.40 2.48 0.16
C GLY A 725 14.03 3.48 1.23
N LYS A 726 12.85 3.28 1.81
CA LYS A 726 12.31 4.09 2.90
C LYS A 726 12.53 3.38 4.23
N ALA A 727 13.06 4.09 5.23
CA ALA A 727 13.02 3.69 6.64
C ALA A 727 11.64 4.08 7.23
N ALA A 728 11.18 3.43 8.30
CA ALA A 728 9.98 3.91 9.01
C ALA A 728 10.32 5.21 9.80
N PRO A 729 9.41 6.20 9.91
CA PRO A 729 9.78 7.54 10.40
C PRO A 729 10.36 7.58 11.82
N GLY A 730 9.89 6.68 12.70
CA GLY A 730 10.39 6.51 14.07
C GLY A 730 11.50 5.46 14.24
N TYR A 731 11.92 4.79 13.17
CA TYR A 731 12.92 3.72 13.25
C TYR A 731 14.34 4.29 13.06
N TRP A 732 14.91 4.73 14.19
CA TRP A 732 16.19 5.43 14.23
C TRP A 732 17.35 4.65 13.57
N MET A 733 17.51 3.36 13.87
CA MET A 733 18.61 2.57 13.29
C MET A 733 18.53 2.46 11.76
N ALA A 734 17.33 2.24 11.22
CA ALA A 734 17.12 2.24 9.77
C ALA A 734 17.40 3.60 9.11
N LYS A 735 17.18 4.73 9.82
CA LYS A 735 17.62 6.05 9.36
C LYS A 735 19.14 6.21 9.40
N GLN A 736 19.84 5.66 10.40
CA GLN A 736 21.31 5.70 10.42
C GLN A 736 21.95 4.82 9.33
N ILE A 737 21.31 3.72 8.92
CA ILE A 737 21.77 2.95 7.75
C ILE A 737 21.70 3.81 6.48
N ILE A 738 20.61 4.58 6.28
CA ILE A 738 20.51 5.54 5.17
C ILE A 738 21.62 6.59 5.26
N HIS A 739 21.87 7.14 6.45
CA HIS A 739 22.93 8.14 6.65
C HIS A 739 24.33 7.55 6.31
N LEU A 740 24.65 6.36 6.81
CA LEU A 740 25.93 5.69 6.54
C LEU A 740 26.15 5.45 5.04
N ILE A 741 25.13 4.98 4.31
CA ILE A 741 25.24 4.76 2.87
C ILE A 741 25.53 6.08 2.13
N ASN A 742 24.85 7.17 2.49
CA ASN A 742 25.07 8.48 1.88
C ASN A 742 26.45 9.05 2.21
N SER A 743 26.90 8.92 3.45
CA SER A 743 28.20 9.44 3.90
C SER A 743 29.39 8.62 3.38
N VAL A 744 29.25 7.30 3.24
CA VAL A 744 30.20 6.46 2.48
C VAL A 744 30.22 6.89 1.01
N GLY A 745 29.05 7.14 0.41
CA GLY A 745 28.94 7.67 -0.96
C GLY A 745 29.60 9.02 -1.15
N SER A 746 29.53 9.94 -0.18
CA SER A 746 30.15 11.26 -0.27
C SER A 746 31.69 11.18 -0.30
N VAL A 747 32.28 10.18 0.36
CA VAL A 747 33.72 9.89 0.32
C VAL A 747 34.10 9.15 -0.96
N VAL A 748 33.53 7.95 -1.17
CA VAL A 748 33.95 7.02 -2.24
C VAL A 748 33.73 7.61 -3.64
N ASN A 749 32.63 8.34 -3.86
CA ASN A 749 32.36 8.92 -5.19
C ASN A 749 33.34 10.04 -5.58
N ASN A 750 33.97 10.70 -4.60
CA ASN A 750 34.87 11.84 -4.79
C ASN A 750 36.37 11.47 -4.68
N ASP A 751 36.71 10.23 -4.33
CA ASP A 751 38.11 9.80 -4.22
C ASP A 751 38.76 9.59 -5.60
N GLY A 752 39.75 10.43 -5.92
CA GLY A 752 40.53 10.37 -7.15
C GLY A 752 41.42 9.13 -7.29
N ASP A 753 41.74 8.43 -6.20
CA ASP A 753 42.46 7.14 -6.23
C ASP A 753 41.60 5.99 -6.79
N ILE A 754 40.28 6.13 -6.69
CA ILE A 754 39.27 5.11 -7.00
C ILE A 754 38.54 5.44 -8.30
N GLY A 755 38.17 6.70 -8.52
CA GLY A 755 37.52 7.14 -9.75
C GLY A 755 36.22 6.36 -10.01
N ASP A 756 36.08 5.75 -11.18
CA ASP A 756 34.91 4.94 -11.56
C ASP A 756 35.04 3.44 -11.20
N LEU A 757 36.09 3.05 -10.46
CA LEU A 757 36.30 1.65 -10.03
C LEU A 757 35.30 1.22 -8.95
N LEU A 758 34.86 2.15 -8.11
CA LEU A 758 33.75 1.96 -7.19
C LEU A 758 32.95 3.26 -7.09
N LYS A 759 31.63 3.17 -7.26
CA LYS A 759 30.68 4.24 -6.93
C LYS A 759 29.60 3.70 -6.01
N VAL A 760 29.12 4.52 -5.08
CA VAL A 760 28.10 4.16 -4.08
C VAL A 760 26.97 5.17 -4.15
N ILE A 761 25.76 4.71 -4.44
CA ILE A 761 24.62 5.54 -4.81
C ILE A 761 23.44 5.23 -3.91
N PHE A 762 22.78 6.25 -3.36
CA PHE A 762 21.46 6.11 -2.72
C PHE A 762 20.39 6.78 -3.57
N LEU A 763 19.40 6.03 -4.04
CA LEU A 763 18.25 6.54 -4.79
C LEU A 763 17.10 6.84 -3.84
N GLU A 764 16.88 8.14 -3.60
CA GLU A 764 15.78 8.63 -2.76
C GLU A 764 14.39 8.32 -3.35
N ASP A 765 13.40 8.23 -2.46
CA ASP A 765 11.99 7.99 -2.75
C ASP A 765 11.79 6.79 -3.69
N TYR A 766 12.36 5.64 -3.32
CA TYR A 766 12.12 4.40 -4.04
C TYR A 766 10.62 4.09 -4.09
N ASN A 767 10.09 3.98 -5.30
CA ASN A 767 8.68 3.83 -5.66
C ASN A 767 8.57 2.97 -6.94
N VAL A 768 7.36 2.74 -7.48
CA VAL A 768 7.19 1.88 -8.67
C VAL A 768 7.83 2.50 -9.91
N SER A 769 7.70 3.81 -10.12
CA SER A 769 8.39 4.51 -11.21
C SER A 769 9.91 4.34 -11.20
N LYS A 770 10.55 4.37 -10.04
CA LYS A 770 11.99 4.13 -9.92
C LYS A 770 12.31 2.64 -10.13
N ALA A 771 11.50 1.73 -9.59
CA ALA A 771 11.65 0.29 -9.84
C ALA A 771 11.55 -0.09 -11.33
N GLU A 772 10.65 0.52 -12.10
CA GLU A 772 10.52 0.32 -13.56
C GLU A 772 11.76 0.80 -14.34
N ILE A 773 12.56 1.74 -13.79
CA ILE A 773 13.86 2.12 -14.35
C ILE A 773 14.97 1.18 -13.88
N ILE A 774 14.95 0.80 -12.60
CA ILE A 774 16.01 0.09 -11.87
C ILE A 774 16.08 -1.41 -12.23
N CYS A 775 14.98 -2.15 -12.15
CA CYS A 775 14.99 -3.61 -12.39
C CYS A 775 15.53 -4.00 -13.78
N PRO A 776 15.18 -3.31 -14.88
CA PRO A 776 15.77 -3.56 -16.20
C PRO A 776 17.29 -3.30 -16.29
N ALA A 777 17.83 -2.44 -15.42
CA ALA A 777 19.22 -1.98 -15.41
C ALA A 777 20.14 -2.74 -14.44
N SER A 778 19.60 -3.57 -13.56
CA SER A 778 20.37 -4.44 -12.65
C SER A 778 21.16 -5.47 -13.44
N ASP A 779 22.46 -5.63 -13.15
CA ASP A 779 23.18 -6.86 -13.53
C ASP A 779 23.03 -7.89 -12.41
N ILE A 780 23.21 -7.47 -11.15
CA ILE A 780 22.97 -8.29 -9.96
C ILE A 780 22.13 -7.52 -8.93
N SER A 781 21.40 -8.26 -8.09
CA SER A 781 20.47 -7.73 -7.09
C SER A 781 20.62 -8.42 -5.73
N GLU A 782 20.51 -7.64 -4.66
CA GLU A 782 20.89 -8.01 -3.29
C GLU A 782 19.69 -8.47 -2.44
N HIS A 783 19.59 -9.78 -2.24
CA HIS A 783 18.49 -10.48 -1.54
C HIS A 783 18.98 -11.18 -0.27
N ILE A 784 19.68 -10.39 0.56
CA ILE A 784 20.55 -10.80 1.67
C ILE A 784 19.95 -10.74 3.08
N SER A 785 18.64 -10.88 3.22
CA SER A 785 17.97 -10.85 4.54
C SER A 785 18.49 -12.00 5.44
N THR A 786 18.45 -11.86 6.77
CA THR A 786 18.82 -12.98 7.67
C THR A 786 17.92 -14.17 7.38
N ALA A 787 18.46 -15.40 7.31
CA ALA A 787 17.67 -16.57 6.94
C ALA A 787 16.47 -16.77 7.87
N GLY A 788 15.33 -17.20 7.31
CA GLY A 788 14.09 -17.35 8.06
C GLY A 788 13.40 -16.03 8.41
N THR A 789 13.60 -14.95 7.64
CA THR A 789 12.93 -13.66 7.87
C THR A 789 12.12 -13.13 6.68
N GLU A 790 12.33 -13.65 5.47
CA GLU A 790 11.51 -13.35 4.29
C GLU A 790 10.43 -14.42 4.07
N ALA A 791 9.16 -14.03 4.15
CA ALA A 791 8.05 -14.91 3.78
C ALA A 791 8.01 -15.27 2.28
N SER A 792 8.66 -14.48 1.41
CA SER A 792 8.62 -14.57 -0.06
C SER A 792 9.64 -13.59 -0.67
N GLY A 793 9.33 -12.87 -1.76
CA GLY A 793 10.21 -11.86 -2.34
C GLY A 793 9.82 -11.39 -3.74
N THR A 794 8.83 -10.49 -3.86
CA THR A 794 8.35 -10.04 -5.18
C THR A 794 9.26 -9.03 -5.90
N SER A 795 10.33 -8.52 -5.28
CA SER A 795 11.37 -7.79 -6.01
C SER A 795 12.38 -8.73 -6.66
N ASN A 796 12.71 -9.84 -6.00
CA ASN A 796 13.59 -10.91 -6.48
C ASN A 796 13.13 -11.36 -7.89
N MET A 797 11.83 -11.67 -7.99
CA MET A 797 11.16 -12.07 -9.24
C MET A 797 11.28 -11.03 -10.37
N LYS A 798 11.26 -9.72 -10.05
CA LYS A 798 11.34 -8.64 -11.06
C LYS A 798 12.75 -8.44 -11.61
N PHE A 799 13.77 -8.64 -10.78
CA PHE A 799 15.16 -8.58 -11.23
C PHE A 799 15.48 -9.74 -12.16
N VAL A 800 15.13 -10.96 -11.77
CA VAL A 800 15.40 -12.15 -12.58
C VAL A 800 14.59 -12.15 -13.89
N LEU A 801 13.32 -11.72 -13.87
CA LEU A 801 12.51 -11.53 -15.09
C LEU A 801 13.10 -10.47 -16.05
N ASN A 802 13.99 -9.60 -15.58
CA ASN A 802 14.73 -8.62 -16.38
C ASN A 802 16.18 -9.03 -16.70
N GLY A 803 16.55 -10.29 -16.44
CA GLY A 803 17.91 -10.77 -16.65
C GLY A 803 18.95 -10.04 -15.79
N GLY A 804 18.58 -9.70 -14.55
CA GLY A 804 19.54 -9.43 -13.48
C GLY A 804 19.61 -10.65 -12.57
N LEU A 805 20.80 -11.06 -12.16
CA LEU A 805 21.00 -12.20 -11.27
C LEU A 805 20.77 -11.80 -9.80
N ILE A 806 20.73 -12.79 -8.91
CA ILE A 806 20.61 -12.59 -7.46
C ILE A 806 21.90 -12.99 -6.77
N ILE A 807 22.33 -12.17 -5.80
CA ILE A 807 23.12 -12.60 -4.66
C ILE A 807 22.22 -12.56 -3.41
N GLY A 808 22.23 -13.62 -2.58
CA GLY A 808 21.24 -13.73 -1.52
C GLY A 808 21.46 -14.89 -0.55
N THR A 809 20.69 -14.90 0.53
CA THR A 809 20.59 -16.02 1.47
C THR A 809 19.63 -17.09 0.97
N CYS A 810 19.69 -18.28 1.58
CA CYS A 810 18.69 -19.34 1.40
C CYS A 810 17.39 -18.98 2.16
N ASP A 811 16.70 -17.93 1.72
CA ASP A 811 15.54 -17.33 2.41
C ASP A 811 14.43 -16.91 1.42
N GLY A 812 13.17 -17.02 1.88
CA GLY A 812 11.97 -16.65 1.13
C GLY A 812 11.98 -17.10 -0.34
N ALA A 813 11.72 -16.16 -1.26
CA ALA A 813 11.63 -16.47 -2.68
C ALA A 813 12.96 -16.81 -3.35
N ASN A 814 14.13 -16.66 -2.68
CA ASN A 814 15.40 -17.11 -3.27
C ASN A 814 15.41 -18.64 -3.45
N ILE A 815 14.76 -19.38 -2.54
CA ILE A 815 14.70 -20.85 -2.56
C ILE A 815 13.93 -21.32 -3.79
N GLU A 816 12.71 -20.80 -3.98
CA GLU A 816 11.87 -21.09 -5.14
C GLU A 816 12.55 -20.65 -6.45
N ILE A 817 13.16 -19.45 -6.48
CA ILE A 817 13.91 -19.00 -7.66
C ILE A 817 15.08 -19.94 -7.96
N THR A 818 15.84 -20.40 -6.96
CA THR A 818 16.93 -21.36 -7.13
C THR A 818 16.45 -22.67 -7.75
N ARG A 819 15.28 -23.18 -7.33
CA ARG A 819 14.65 -24.36 -7.93
C ARG A 819 14.32 -24.16 -9.40
N GLU A 820 13.67 -23.04 -9.75
CA GLU A 820 13.27 -22.79 -11.14
C GLU A 820 14.48 -22.47 -12.04
N VAL A 821 15.37 -21.54 -11.65
CA VAL A 821 16.50 -21.13 -12.52
C VAL A 821 17.69 -22.09 -12.49
N GLY A 822 17.82 -22.88 -11.43
CA GLY A 822 18.96 -23.75 -11.15
C GLY A 822 20.14 -23.03 -10.48
N GLU A 823 20.78 -23.72 -9.53
CA GLU A 823 21.86 -23.22 -8.65
C GLU A 823 22.97 -22.46 -9.38
N ASN A 824 23.37 -22.91 -10.58
CA ASN A 824 24.43 -22.26 -11.39
C ASN A 824 24.10 -20.82 -11.86
N ASN A 825 22.86 -20.37 -11.68
CA ASN A 825 22.35 -19.06 -12.12
C ASN A 825 22.03 -18.10 -10.96
N ILE A 826 22.39 -18.44 -9.72
CA ILE A 826 22.17 -17.62 -8.52
C ILE A 826 23.38 -17.73 -7.57
N PHE A 827 23.68 -16.66 -6.83
CA PHE A 827 24.84 -16.59 -5.92
C PHE A 827 24.36 -16.65 -4.47
N LEU A 828 24.29 -17.86 -3.90
CA LEU A 828 23.88 -18.07 -2.52
C LEU A 828 25.05 -17.97 -1.53
N PHE A 829 24.77 -17.52 -0.31
CA PHE A 829 25.70 -17.50 0.84
C PHE A 829 24.95 -17.48 2.18
N GLY A 830 25.71 -17.47 3.28
CA GLY A 830 25.19 -17.32 4.64
C GLY A 830 24.70 -18.61 5.28
N ASN A 831 24.36 -18.51 6.57
CA ASN A 831 23.83 -19.60 7.38
C ASN A 831 22.39 -19.96 6.96
N LEU A 832 21.94 -21.19 7.27
CA LEU A 832 20.59 -21.65 6.97
C LEU A 832 19.61 -21.28 8.09
N SER A 833 18.30 -21.38 7.83
CA SER A 833 17.26 -20.90 8.75
C SER A 833 17.24 -21.69 10.07
N GLU A 834 17.61 -22.96 10.01
CA GLU A 834 17.75 -23.90 11.12
C GLU A 834 18.89 -23.53 12.08
N ASP A 835 19.98 -22.92 11.60
CA ASP A 835 21.16 -22.58 12.42
C ASP A 835 20.97 -21.28 13.22
N VAL A 836 20.02 -20.41 12.81
CA VAL A 836 19.90 -19.02 13.27
C VAL A 836 19.72 -18.89 14.78
N GLU A 837 18.88 -19.73 15.40
CA GLU A 837 18.62 -19.64 16.84
C GLU A 837 19.78 -20.18 17.70
N ASP A 838 20.50 -21.21 17.23
CA ASP A 838 21.69 -21.73 17.91
C ASP A 838 22.85 -20.72 17.82
N LEU A 839 22.99 -20.01 16.69
CA LEU A 839 23.92 -18.89 16.54
C LEU A 839 23.55 -17.74 17.49
N ARG A 840 22.29 -17.28 17.51
CA ARG A 840 21.80 -16.26 18.46
C ARG A 840 22.04 -16.65 19.92
N HIS A 841 21.84 -17.92 20.26
CA HIS A 841 22.16 -18.46 21.58
C HIS A 841 23.67 -18.42 21.87
N ALA A 842 24.52 -18.77 20.90
CA ALA A 842 25.98 -18.69 21.03
C ALA A 842 26.50 -17.24 21.18
N HIS A 843 25.91 -16.27 20.48
CA HIS A 843 26.17 -14.83 20.66
C HIS A 843 25.76 -14.33 22.06
N THR A 844 24.66 -14.85 22.61
CA THR A 844 24.11 -14.38 23.90
C THR A 844 24.77 -15.03 25.12
N TYR A 845 25.15 -16.31 25.03
CA TYR A 845 25.59 -17.12 26.18
C TYR A 845 26.94 -17.83 25.99
N GLY A 846 27.50 -17.81 24.78
CA GLY A 846 28.76 -18.45 24.44
C GLY A 846 29.89 -17.45 24.19
N SER A 847 30.69 -17.70 23.17
CA SER A 847 31.75 -16.81 22.70
C SER A 847 31.70 -16.68 21.18
N HIS A 848 31.20 -15.56 20.69
CA HIS A 848 31.31 -15.17 19.28
C HIS A 848 32.60 -14.36 19.06
N ALA A 849 33.18 -14.45 17.86
CA ALA A 849 34.36 -13.71 17.44
C ALA A 849 34.13 -13.10 16.05
N ILE A 850 34.41 -11.80 15.93
CA ILE A 850 34.13 -11.03 14.72
C ILE A 850 35.26 -11.24 13.69
N ASP A 851 34.88 -11.44 12.44
CA ASP A 851 35.80 -11.56 11.30
C ASP A 851 36.70 -10.31 11.16
N SER A 852 37.98 -10.51 10.86
CA SER A 852 38.97 -9.42 10.85
C SER A 852 38.76 -8.38 9.76
N ASP A 853 38.13 -8.73 8.64
CA ASP A 853 37.80 -7.76 7.59
C ASP A 853 36.55 -6.95 7.96
N LEU A 854 35.61 -7.52 8.72
CA LEU A 854 34.50 -6.76 9.33
C LEU A 854 35.00 -5.83 10.45
N ASP A 855 35.91 -6.29 11.30
CA ASP A 855 36.42 -5.47 12.39
C ASP A 855 37.25 -4.27 11.85
N ALA A 856 38.01 -4.47 10.77
CA ALA A 856 38.68 -3.40 10.04
C ALA A 856 37.72 -2.39 9.37
N VAL A 857 36.50 -2.80 9.00
CA VAL A 857 35.43 -1.89 8.56
C VAL A 857 34.93 -1.05 9.73
N PHE A 858 34.71 -1.66 10.90
CA PHE A 858 34.28 -0.94 12.11
C PHE A 858 35.34 0.06 12.58
N GLU A 859 36.62 -0.31 12.60
CA GLU A 859 37.71 0.64 12.88
C GLU A 859 37.67 1.86 11.94
N GLU A 860 37.38 1.67 10.64
CA GLU A 860 37.36 2.77 9.67
C GLU A 860 36.18 3.72 9.86
N ILE A 861 35.02 3.19 10.27
CA ILE A 861 33.88 3.99 10.70
C ILE A 861 34.24 4.78 11.98
N GLU A 862 34.88 4.13 12.95
CA GLU A 862 35.26 4.73 14.24
C GLU A 862 36.38 5.78 14.13
N LYS A 863 37.27 5.70 13.12
CA LYS A 863 38.23 6.76 12.74
C LYS A 863 37.55 8.05 12.26
N GLY A 864 36.28 7.98 11.85
CA GLY A 864 35.52 9.11 11.31
C GLY A 864 35.75 9.38 9.82
N THR A 865 36.30 8.41 9.08
CA THR A 865 36.52 8.53 7.62
C THR A 865 35.23 8.85 6.86
N PHE A 866 34.08 8.40 7.36
CA PHE A 866 32.76 8.58 6.76
C PHE A 866 31.84 9.57 7.51
N GLY A 867 32.40 10.48 8.31
CA GLY A 867 31.62 11.46 9.10
C GLY A 867 31.83 11.28 10.61
N THR A 868 30.91 11.78 11.44
CA THR A 868 31.06 11.73 12.90
C THR A 868 30.91 10.29 13.42
N PRO A 869 31.91 9.70 14.10
CA PRO A 869 31.83 8.33 14.62
C PRO A 869 30.62 8.07 15.53
N HIS A 870 30.15 9.11 16.24
CA HIS A 870 29.01 9.01 17.16
C HIS A 870 27.70 8.62 16.45
N ASP A 871 27.48 9.08 15.21
CA ASP A 871 26.24 8.82 14.47
C ASP A 871 26.11 7.35 14.06
N PHE A 872 27.25 6.66 13.90
CA PHE A 872 27.33 5.25 13.49
C PHE A 872 27.68 4.29 14.63
N GLY A 873 28.13 4.79 15.79
CA GLY A 873 28.60 3.94 16.90
C GLY A 873 27.55 2.93 17.40
N ALA A 874 26.26 3.23 17.26
CA ALA A 874 25.18 2.30 17.58
C ALA A 874 25.01 1.16 16.56
N LEU A 875 25.31 1.38 15.27
CA LEU A 875 25.33 0.31 14.26
C LEU A 875 26.48 -0.66 14.52
N VAL A 876 27.63 -0.13 14.92
CA VAL A 876 28.80 -0.93 15.32
C VAL A 876 28.52 -1.67 16.63
N ALA A 877 27.95 -1.02 17.64
CA ALA A 877 27.61 -1.64 18.93
C ALA A 877 26.51 -2.71 18.82
N ALA A 878 25.55 -2.58 17.89
CA ALA A 878 24.55 -3.62 17.63
C ALA A 878 25.21 -4.98 17.30
N VAL A 879 26.29 -4.95 16.50
CA VAL A 879 27.11 -6.14 16.21
C VAL A 879 28.08 -6.46 17.36
N ARG A 880 28.99 -5.53 17.71
CA ARG A 880 30.09 -5.75 18.67
C ARG A 880 29.67 -5.99 20.12
N GLN A 881 28.48 -5.55 20.55
CA GLN A 881 28.12 -5.44 21.98
C GLN A 881 26.71 -5.92 22.34
N HIS A 882 25.83 -6.12 21.36
CA HIS A 882 24.42 -6.45 21.59
C HIS A 882 23.97 -7.76 20.91
N GLY A 883 24.93 -8.67 20.66
CA GLY A 883 24.68 -10.06 20.27
C GLY A 883 24.17 -10.25 18.84
N ASP A 884 24.47 -9.31 17.94
CA ASP A 884 24.22 -9.33 16.50
C ASP A 884 23.01 -10.18 16.07
N TYR A 885 21.81 -9.79 16.51
CA TYR A 885 20.59 -10.57 16.33
C TYR A 885 20.23 -10.89 14.86
N TYR A 886 20.88 -10.23 13.90
CA TYR A 886 20.69 -10.43 12.46
C TYR A 886 21.86 -11.17 11.78
N LEU A 887 22.86 -11.63 12.54
CA LEU A 887 23.99 -12.44 12.07
C LEU A 887 24.73 -11.75 10.92
N VAL A 888 25.05 -10.46 11.09
CA VAL A 888 25.84 -9.68 10.13
C VAL A 888 27.28 -10.19 10.10
N SER A 889 27.83 -10.52 11.27
CA SER A 889 29.20 -10.98 11.49
C SER A 889 29.44 -12.42 11.02
N ASP A 890 28.55 -13.35 11.36
CA ASP A 890 28.68 -14.77 10.96
C ASP A 890 28.57 -14.96 9.44
N ASP A 891 27.69 -14.21 8.77
CA ASP A 891 27.55 -14.26 7.31
C ASP A 891 28.62 -13.44 6.57
N PHE A 892 29.27 -12.44 7.20
CA PHE A 892 30.10 -11.44 6.49
C PHE A 892 31.18 -12.06 5.61
N HIS A 893 31.89 -13.06 6.14
CA HIS A 893 32.96 -13.75 5.43
C HIS A 893 32.44 -14.45 4.16
N SER A 894 31.31 -15.15 4.28
CA SER A 894 30.67 -15.82 3.13
C SER A 894 30.09 -14.82 2.13
N TYR A 895 29.60 -13.66 2.59
CA TYR A 895 29.13 -12.58 1.73
C TYR A 895 30.25 -11.98 0.88
N ILE A 896 31.40 -11.63 1.48
CA ILE A 896 32.53 -11.04 0.73
C ILE A 896 33.18 -12.04 -0.24
N GLU A 897 33.20 -13.33 0.09
CA GLU A 897 33.68 -14.39 -0.80
C GLU A 897 32.70 -14.64 -1.96
N THR A 898 31.39 -14.70 -1.70
CA THR A 898 30.40 -14.79 -2.80
C THR A 898 30.41 -13.54 -3.69
N GLN A 899 30.69 -12.35 -3.14
CA GLN A 899 30.95 -11.14 -3.95
C GLN A 899 32.23 -11.24 -4.80
N ARG A 900 33.24 -12.04 -4.42
CA ARG A 900 34.40 -12.37 -5.26
C ARG A 900 34.00 -13.28 -6.43
N LEU A 901 33.17 -14.29 -6.17
CA LEU A 901 32.61 -15.19 -7.20
C LEU A 901 31.72 -14.43 -8.22
N VAL A 902 30.96 -13.44 -7.76
CA VAL A 902 30.19 -12.53 -8.63
C VAL A 902 31.11 -11.75 -9.58
N ASP A 903 32.17 -11.13 -9.06
CA ASP A 903 33.16 -10.42 -9.88
C ASP A 903 33.83 -11.39 -10.88
N GLU A 904 34.22 -12.59 -10.47
CA GLU A 904 34.82 -13.59 -11.37
C GLU A 904 33.87 -14.04 -12.48
N SER A 905 32.60 -14.34 -12.16
CA SER A 905 31.61 -14.68 -13.18
C SER A 905 31.28 -13.51 -14.11
N TYR A 906 31.36 -12.25 -13.65
CA TYR A 906 31.14 -11.07 -14.51
C TYR A 906 32.33 -10.77 -15.42
N ARG A 907 33.54 -11.26 -15.12
CA ARG A 907 34.68 -11.20 -16.08
C ARG A 907 34.38 -12.01 -17.35
N ASN A 908 33.65 -13.11 -17.24
CA ASN A 908 33.20 -13.92 -18.38
C ASN A 908 31.82 -13.47 -18.90
N GLN A 909 31.77 -12.33 -19.59
CA GLN A 909 30.52 -11.76 -20.12
C GLN A 909 29.71 -12.74 -21.00
N ASP A 910 30.37 -13.60 -21.78
CA ASP A 910 29.73 -14.58 -22.66
C ASP A 910 28.93 -15.64 -21.87
N GLU A 911 29.43 -16.03 -20.69
CA GLU A 911 28.78 -16.92 -19.72
C GLU A 911 27.76 -16.17 -18.86
N TRP A 912 28.08 -14.97 -18.38
CA TRP A 912 27.18 -14.14 -17.57
C TRP A 912 25.85 -13.88 -18.29
N VAL A 913 25.89 -13.50 -19.57
CA VAL A 913 24.70 -13.32 -20.40
C VAL A 913 23.96 -14.64 -20.62
N SER A 914 24.68 -15.77 -20.73
CA SER A 914 24.06 -17.10 -20.81
C SER A 914 23.29 -17.47 -19.54
N LYS A 915 23.83 -17.15 -18.35
CA LYS A 915 23.14 -17.27 -17.06
C LYS A 915 21.89 -16.38 -17.01
N CYS A 916 22.01 -15.12 -17.42
CA CYS A 916 20.90 -14.17 -17.45
C CYS A 916 19.73 -14.62 -18.35
N ILE A 917 20.02 -15.18 -19.53
CA ILE A 917 19.00 -15.73 -20.44
C ILE A 917 18.36 -16.97 -19.84
N THR A 918 19.16 -17.91 -19.34
CA THR A 918 18.67 -19.16 -18.74
C THR A 918 17.76 -18.88 -17.54
N ALA A 919 18.11 -17.90 -16.71
CA ALA A 919 17.29 -17.46 -15.60
C ALA A 919 15.93 -16.90 -16.06
N VAL A 920 15.91 -15.94 -17.01
CA VAL A 920 14.65 -15.41 -17.58
C VAL A 920 13.80 -16.51 -18.21
N ALA A 921 14.41 -17.45 -18.94
CA ALA A 921 13.71 -18.54 -19.62
C ALA A 921 12.86 -19.39 -18.66
N ARG A 922 13.24 -19.46 -17.38
CA ARG A 922 12.58 -20.28 -16.35
C ARG A 922 11.68 -19.49 -15.39
N MET A 923 11.52 -18.18 -15.58
CA MET A 923 10.67 -17.34 -14.71
C MET A 923 9.15 -17.56 -14.85
N GLY A 924 8.70 -18.51 -15.68
CA GLY A 924 7.27 -18.75 -15.97
C GLY A 924 6.39 -18.97 -14.73
N PHE A 925 6.90 -19.69 -13.73
CA PHE A 925 6.20 -19.97 -12.46
C PHE A 925 5.84 -18.70 -11.67
N PHE A 926 6.59 -17.60 -11.84
CA PHE A 926 6.43 -16.37 -11.05
C PHE A 926 5.49 -15.33 -11.68
N SER A 927 4.68 -15.71 -12.68
CA SER A 927 3.58 -14.84 -13.13
C SER A 927 2.50 -14.72 -12.06
N SER A 928 2.02 -13.50 -11.79
CA SER A 928 0.85 -13.31 -10.92
C SER A 928 -0.44 -13.92 -11.48
N ASP A 929 -0.47 -14.27 -12.77
CA ASP A 929 -1.61 -14.96 -13.40
C ASP A 929 -1.76 -16.39 -12.84
N ARG A 930 -0.63 -17.09 -12.68
CA ARG A 930 -0.55 -18.44 -12.11
C ARG A 930 -1.08 -18.44 -10.67
N CYS A 931 -0.67 -17.44 -9.88
CA CYS A 931 -1.20 -17.22 -8.52
C CYS A 931 -2.72 -17.00 -8.52
N ILE A 932 -3.25 -16.19 -9.44
CA ILE A 932 -4.68 -15.88 -9.50
C ILE A 932 -5.51 -17.12 -9.87
N ASN A 933 -5.02 -17.98 -10.77
CA ASN A 933 -5.66 -19.26 -11.05
C ASN A 933 -5.66 -20.17 -9.81
N GLU A 934 -4.53 -20.29 -9.10
CA GLU A 934 -4.45 -21.07 -7.85
C GLU A 934 -5.44 -20.55 -6.77
N TYR A 935 -5.54 -19.23 -6.56
CA TYR A 935 -6.56 -18.65 -5.67
C TYR A 935 -7.99 -18.94 -6.15
N ALA A 936 -8.24 -18.84 -7.46
CA ALA A 936 -9.56 -19.04 -8.05
C ALA A 936 -10.06 -20.49 -7.92
N GLU A 937 -9.17 -21.46 -8.12
CA GLU A 937 -9.46 -22.89 -8.05
C GLU A 937 -9.51 -23.43 -6.61
N SER A 938 -8.58 -23.01 -5.73
CA SER A 938 -8.38 -23.66 -4.42
C SER A 938 -8.96 -22.92 -3.21
N ILE A 939 -9.33 -21.63 -3.35
CA ILE A 939 -9.78 -20.77 -2.25
C ILE A 939 -11.11 -20.07 -2.56
N TRP A 940 -11.29 -19.51 -3.76
CA TRP A 940 -12.47 -18.70 -4.09
C TRP A 940 -13.60 -19.48 -4.79
N ASN A 941 -13.26 -20.56 -5.51
CA ASN A 941 -14.15 -21.35 -6.35
C ASN A 941 -14.91 -20.46 -7.36
N ILE A 942 -14.16 -19.79 -8.24
CA ILE A 942 -14.65 -18.76 -9.18
C ILE A 942 -14.14 -19.02 -10.59
N GLU A 943 -14.97 -18.72 -11.58
CA GLU A 943 -14.68 -18.92 -13.02
C GLU A 943 -14.45 -17.59 -13.76
N PRO A 944 -13.68 -17.57 -14.86
CA PRO A 944 -13.60 -16.42 -15.76
C PRO A 944 -14.94 -16.05 -16.39
N LEU A 945 -15.24 -14.75 -16.46
CA LEU A 945 -16.41 -14.21 -17.16
C LEU A 945 -15.96 -13.28 -18.31
N PRO A 946 -15.52 -13.83 -19.46
CA PRO A 946 -15.18 -13.02 -20.62
C PRO A 946 -16.41 -12.26 -21.13
N ILE A 947 -16.22 -10.99 -21.48
CA ILE A 947 -17.23 -10.18 -22.15
C ILE A 947 -17.44 -10.73 -23.56
N ARG A 948 -18.70 -10.96 -23.92
CA ARG A 948 -19.11 -11.28 -25.30
C ARG A 948 -19.51 -9.96 -25.98
N GLU A 949 -19.14 -9.83 -27.26
CA GLU A 949 -19.55 -8.71 -28.12
C GLU A 949 -21.05 -8.74 -28.45
#